data_AF-A0A350Y4K2-F1
#
_entry.id   AF-A0A350Y4K2-F1
#
_cell.length_a   1.000
_cell.length_b   1.000
_cell.length_c   1.000
_cell.angle_alpha   90.00
_cell.angle_beta   90.00
_cell.angle_gamma   90.00
#
_symmetry.space_group_name_H-M   'P 1'
#
loop_
_entity.id
_entity.type
_entity.pdbx_description
1 polymer ?
#
loop_
_entity_poly.entity_id
_entity_poly.type
_entity_poly.pdbx_seq_one_letter_code
_entity_poly.pdbx_strand_id
1 'polypeptide(L)'
;MKGDFSRWDAINKQNLNGVLHQQGRVLLDRDWNDQTQLTLNWQDSAAQQIIGANVAAISSQQPNAFKVTHAKVEEGKVKLEIYPGEGWVNGLAVTLLGESIVTRTATYLEPPIIRNGIRDAVILEVWREELNAFQKPNLLIEPALGGPDTTERVLTSMGFRLLRLADDQDCHNIIDKLKDDLNQKGKLKVSLQETTETGGDCPVVEGGGYTGFEHHLYRIEIAKINDDVPPSFKWSQFNGGLVGRGNWIEDESNKIVTVTANNQAIKMSGLTDFYMEVVEWDEEQGFWRVTYGAEVTLNGDDLTVSNEHYVEPGFPSEKVFFRLWNGISAIASFPKVTEATEPNELRDGIRLEFDNPDATYYRSGDYWTFKVRAGEIVNDEILIDDKPPQGIEYHRVPLAELNWDADSDIFFDNEQIEDCRDIFRPLTQQNGCCSFTVGDGKTTHGDFDKIEEALRHLPKSGGKICLLPGLHEANVLIQGKHNIKIEGCGKNTRVIPQKETRESPIFQIIDSECIALLDMDLVTLGGTAIVLEGTGFGNLKEIEIGGNRIIACKEAIQIDRGLNIHIHHNKIRMLDKAGTGVAIYLTAEDSLIDRNDIGVILAEKTPPSDNPNGGETPDPTDPCADLEIIYTNIPAFVAYINLIWQIPLFFIPTNPYKALGGIQVAGGSERVKLWDNKISGGAGNGISLGTSVAKFLEELEENSEEDNDEQVIEHPGGGINGWVRREGIGLANITVVFERLDRSPVVTTTNADGYFPAELDAGDYQVEITTPGYKINRITFLGDSQKKFSFCQIDVVQEEIDLGDLLAFIYDIEIERNEISSMGLSGIGIPRIERNSLPKTTNRQIGTLVQFLAVFGNPIVGLEIRENHIFNCLQNPLNEALRNEIKSRGFGGISLGMCANLTIDRNRIETNGTSHINPVCGVFVTYGEQIDITHNLIADNGSLTNSTTPLTPGKRGGIVLVASSLPILSLISTALSGNNSLASIANTSLPIGKFAARMHDNIINQPAGQALTILAIGSVSVVNNYFTSELSGTEFFEQLAGTILIVNLGGLNRLGMPGFGGINASNGALSGAENSNSFVAPKNSQPNLLFPDGNTLFNNNQTRSGIKNTSLTSQWIFSIDDIGFDGNQSECLGGIPIQKTGTLAINTVLWATTLRASNSRFKEIIDANKSNSIRTSLVTLSTLMNNTTTNQGDHCIFAINAFNAIASPALLFAGNQVLDTTFCKKLFPSTQD
;
A
#
# COMPACT_ATOMS: atom_id res chain seq x y z
N MET A 1 -35.57 -55.47 -1.70
CA MET A 1 -36.13 -56.00 -2.98
C MET A 1 -36.04 -57.52 -3.00
N LYS A 2 -37.15 -58.19 -3.35
CA LYS A 2 -37.22 -59.57 -3.89
C LYS A 2 -38.50 -59.68 -4.73
N GLY A 3 -38.47 -60.26 -5.95
CA GLY A 3 -39.68 -60.55 -6.74
C GLY A 3 -39.48 -61.36 -8.03
N ASP A 4 -40.61 -61.66 -8.68
CA ASP A 4 -40.81 -61.86 -10.13
C ASP A 4 -41.96 -60.90 -10.50
N PHE A 5 -41.61 -59.67 -10.88
CA PHE A 5 -42.50 -58.52 -10.75
C PHE A 5 -43.33 -58.24 -12.01
N SER A 6 -44.45 -57.53 -11.82
CA SER A 6 -45.32 -56.96 -12.87
C SER A 6 -45.80 -55.53 -12.55
N ARG A 7 -45.59 -55.04 -11.33
CA ARG A 7 -45.45 -53.63 -10.89
C ARG A 7 -45.07 -53.63 -9.40
N TRP A 8 -44.27 -52.67 -8.91
CA TRP A 8 -44.08 -52.41 -7.47
C TRP A 8 -43.83 -50.91 -7.22
N ASP A 9 -44.84 -50.21 -6.72
CA ASP A 9 -44.82 -48.76 -6.52
C ASP A 9 -44.17 -48.38 -5.17
N ALA A 10 -43.17 -47.50 -5.20
CA ALA A 10 -43.13 -46.36 -4.29
C ALA A 10 -43.39 -45.14 -5.19
N ILE A 11 -44.49 -44.42 -4.94
CA ILE A 11 -44.86 -43.23 -5.69
C ILE A 11 -43.83 -42.15 -5.39
N ASN A 12 -42.70 -42.20 -6.08
CA ASN A 12 -41.86 -41.06 -6.23
C ASN A 12 -42.25 -40.36 -7.53
N LYS A 13 -43.39 -39.66 -7.46
CA LYS A 13 -43.43 -38.27 -7.97
C LYS A 13 -42.37 -37.37 -7.23
N GLN A 14 -41.28 -37.97 -6.69
CA GLN A 14 -40.53 -37.68 -5.43
C GLN A 14 -39.09 -38.32 -5.33
N ASN A 15 -38.26 -38.47 -6.40
CA ASN A 15 -36.89 -39.09 -6.46
C ASN A 15 -36.78 -40.53 -7.03
N LEU A 16 -36.83 -40.73 -8.37
CA LEU A 16 -36.52 -42.02 -9.04
C LEU A 16 -35.04 -42.07 -9.48
N ASN A 17 -34.36 -43.23 -9.40
CA ASN A 17 -32.90 -43.36 -9.65
C ASN A 17 -32.49 -44.52 -10.59
N GLY A 18 -33.42 -45.20 -11.26
CA GLY A 18 -33.09 -46.24 -12.25
C GLY A 18 -34.26 -47.13 -12.69
N VAL A 19 -34.01 -48.01 -13.66
CA VAL A 19 -34.94 -48.99 -14.26
C VAL A 19 -34.48 -50.42 -13.94
N LEU A 20 -35.42 -51.32 -13.65
CA LEU A 20 -35.12 -52.71 -13.23
C LEU A 20 -35.67 -53.73 -14.23
N HIS A 21 -34.78 -54.51 -14.85
CA HIS A 21 -35.15 -55.57 -15.79
C HIS A 21 -35.79 -56.78 -15.10
N GLN A 22 -36.84 -57.34 -15.70
CA GLN A 22 -37.56 -58.51 -15.19
C GLN A 22 -37.40 -59.72 -16.12
N GLN A 23 -37.15 -60.90 -15.55
CA GLN A 23 -36.90 -62.13 -16.31
C GLN A 23 -38.16 -62.57 -17.08
N GLY A 24 -38.03 -62.85 -18.37
CA GLY A 24 -39.13 -63.38 -19.20
C GLY A 24 -40.15 -62.34 -19.69
N ARG A 25 -39.94 -61.04 -19.44
CA ARG A 25 -40.73 -59.94 -20.01
C ARG A 25 -40.09 -59.38 -21.29
N VAL A 26 -40.93 -58.79 -22.14
CA VAL A 26 -40.47 -58.08 -23.34
C VAL A 26 -39.77 -56.80 -22.90
N LEU A 27 -38.53 -56.60 -23.36
CA LEU A 27 -37.80 -55.35 -23.16
C LEU A 27 -38.30 -54.33 -24.17
N LEU A 28 -38.64 -53.13 -23.68
CA LEU A 28 -38.98 -52.00 -24.54
C LEU A 28 -37.77 -51.08 -24.66
N ASP A 29 -37.65 -50.41 -25.80
CA ASP A 29 -36.73 -49.30 -26.02
C ASP A 29 -36.85 -48.22 -24.93
N ARG A 30 -38.09 -47.95 -24.50
CA ARG A 30 -38.40 -47.04 -23.40
C ARG A 30 -37.63 -47.37 -22.11
N ASP A 31 -37.43 -48.64 -21.77
CA ASP A 31 -36.75 -49.02 -20.53
C ASP A 31 -35.28 -48.54 -20.54
N TRP A 32 -34.62 -48.60 -21.69
CA TRP A 32 -33.26 -48.09 -21.88
C TRP A 32 -33.20 -46.57 -21.95
N ASN A 33 -34.16 -45.96 -22.64
CA ASN A 33 -34.23 -44.50 -22.77
C ASN A 33 -34.51 -43.83 -21.42
N ASP A 34 -35.44 -44.37 -20.62
CA ASP A 34 -35.77 -43.89 -19.28
C ASP A 34 -34.54 -44.05 -18.34
N GLN A 35 -33.82 -45.17 -18.40
CA GLN A 35 -32.57 -45.36 -17.63
C GLN A 35 -31.51 -44.33 -18.01
N THR A 36 -31.36 -44.04 -19.30
CA THR A 36 -30.40 -43.05 -19.80
C THR A 36 -30.74 -41.66 -19.28
N GLN A 37 -32.00 -41.22 -19.42
CA GLN A 37 -32.46 -39.91 -18.92
C GLN A 37 -32.28 -39.77 -17.40
N LEU A 38 -32.63 -40.80 -16.62
CA LEU A 38 -32.45 -40.78 -15.16
C LEU A 38 -30.97 -40.63 -14.77
N THR A 39 -30.08 -41.33 -15.48
CA THR A 39 -28.63 -41.28 -15.22
C THR A 39 -28.06 -39.91 -15.56
N LEU A 40 -28.42 -39.37 -16.72
CA LEU A 40 -28.00 -38.04 -17.16
C LEU A 40 -28.48 -36.95 -16.21
N ASN A 41 -29.77 -36.94 -15.85
CA ASN A 41 -30.33 -35.97 -14.91
C ASN A 41 -29.62 -36.00 -13.55
N TRP A 42 -29.29 -37.20 -13.05
CA TRP A 42 -28.53 -37.36 -11.81
C TRP A 42 -27.10 -36.83 -11.93
N GLN A 43 -26.39 -37.18 -13.01
CA GLN A 43 -25.02 -36.73 -13.26
C GLN A 43 -24.94 -35.21 -13.39
N ASP A 44 -25.82 -34.60 -14.18
CA ASP A 44 -25.84 -33.16 -14.43
C ASP A 44 -26.20 -32.40 -13.14
N SER A 45 -27.22 -32.87 -12.41
CA SER A 45 -27.60 -32.26 -11.13
C SER A 45 -26.50 -32.38 -10.08
N ALA A 46 -25.83 -33.53 -10.00
CA ALA A 46 -24.70 -33.73 -9.09
C ALA A 46 -23.52 -32.82 -9.45
N ALA A 47 -23.18 -32.72 -10.74
CA ALA A 47 -22.13 -31.84 -11.21
C ALA A 47 -22.45 -30.36 -10.94
N GLN A 48 -23.67 -29.89 -11.21
CA GLN A 48 -24.12 -28.54 -10.90
C GLN A 48 -24.01 -28.22 -9.40
N GLN A 49 -24.38 -29.17 -8.53
CA GLN A 49 -24.32 -28.97 -7.07
C GLN A 49 -22.89 -29.03 -6.50
N ILE A 50 -22.02 -29.82 -7.12
CA ILE A 50 -20.64 -30.04 -6.64
C ILE A 50 -19.67 -28.99 -7.18
N ILE A 51 -19.76 -28.70 -8.48
CA ILE A 51 -18.82 -27.85 -9.21
C ILE A 51 -19.33 -26.40 -9.25
N GLY A 52 -20.64 -26.22 -9.35
CA GLY A 52 -21.30 -24.93 -9.51
C GLY A 52 -22.28 -24.95 -10.68
N ALA A 53 -23.44 -24.32 -10.52
CA ALA A 53 -24.39 -24.10 -11.60
C ALA A 53 -24.04 -22.81 -12.38
N ASN A 54 -24.33 -22.79 -13.67
CA ASN A 54 -24.10 -21.65 -14.59
C ASN A 54 -22.65 -21.19 -14.74
N VAL A 55 -21.66 -22.04 -14.46
CA VAL A 55 -20.23 -21.73 -14.60
C VAL A 55 -19.58 -22.55 -15.72
N ALA A 56 -18.49 -22.00 -16.26
CA ALA A 56 -17.56 -22.70 -17.14
C ALA A 56 -16.40 -23.23 -16.29
N ALA A 57 -16.57 -24.42 -15.72
CA ALA A 57 -15.60 -24.99 -14.81
C ALA A 57 -14.53 -25.81 -15.54
N ILE A 58 -13.27 -25.44 -15.35
CA ILE A 58 -12.10 -26.07 -15.97
C ILE A 58 -11.29 -26.81 -14.92
N SER A 59 -10.89 -28.04 -15.23
CA SER A 59 -10.06 -28.84 -14.34
C SER A 59 -8.71 -28.15 -14.07
N SER A 60 -8.30 -28.07 -12.80
CA SER A 60 -6.97 -27.54 -12.44
C SER A 60 -5.79 -28.34 -13.04
N GLN A 61 -6.03 -29.55 -13.56
CA GLN A 61 -5.03 -30.35 -14.28
C GLN A 61 -4.80 -29.87 -15.72
N GLN A 62 -5.73 -29.09 -16.28
CA GLN A 62 -5.65 -28.54 -17.63
C GLN A 62 -6.15 -27.08 -17.63
N PRO A 63 -5.47 -26.15 -16.93
CA PRO A 63 -5.95 -24.78 -16.72
C PRO A 63 -6.13 -23.98 -18.03
N ASN A 64 -5.50 -24.41 -19.12
CA ASN A 64 -5.65 -23.77 -20.43
C ASN A 64 -6.84 -24.28 -21.24
N ALA A 65 -7.55 -25.34 -20.84
CA ALA A 65 -8.66 -25.88 -21.63
C ALA A 65 -9.78 -24.85 -21.84
N PHE A 66 -10.24 -24.65 -23.08
CA PHE A 66 -11.22 -23.61 -23.46
C PHE A 66 -10.75 -22.16 -23.31
N LYS A 67 -9.45 -21.91 -23.05
CA LYS A 67 -8.93 -20.53 -22.99
C LYS A 67 -8.96 -19.88 -24.38
N VAL A 68 -9.56 -18.69 -24.46
CA VAL A 68 -9.51 -17.83 -25.66
C VAL A 68 -8.21 -17.03 -25.63
N THR A 69 -7.34 -17.20 -26.63
CA THR A 69 -6.04 -16.52 -26.68
C THR A 69 -6.02 -15.36 -27.66
N HIS A 70 -6.80 -15.49 -28.73
CA HIS A 70 -6.84 -14.53 -29.83
C HIS A 70 -8.24 -14.49 -30.42
N ALA A 71 -8.71 -13.28 -30.73
CA ALA A 71 -9.99 -13.06 -31.38
C ALA A 71 -9.83 -11.99 -32.46
N LYS A 72 -10.30 -12.28 -33.67
CA LYS A 72 -10.24 -11.34 -34.80
C LYS A 72 -11.52 -11.33 -35.62
N VAL A 73 -11.81 -10.18 -36.23
CA VAL A 73 -12.88 -10.05 -37.23
C VAL A 73 -12.31 -10.27 -38.63
N GLU A 74 -12.69 -11.37 -39.27
CA GLU A 74 -12.26 -11.75 -40.63
C GLU A 74 -13.49 -11.97 -41.52
N GLU A 75 -13.56 -11.28 -42.66
CA GLU A 75 -14.69 -11.34 -43.60
C GLU A 75 -16.07 -11.08 -42.95
N GLY A 76 -16.10 -10.26 -41.89
CA GLY A 76 -17.31 -9.92 -41.15
C GLY A 76 -17.79 -11.00 -40.15
N LYS A 77 -17.00 -12.07 -39.97
CA LYS A 77 -17.18 -13.13 -38.95
C LYS A 77 -16.13 -13.00 -37.85
N VAL A 78 -16.47 -13.36 -36.61
CA VAL A 78 -15.50 -13.40 -35.51
C VAL A 78 -14.87 -14.78 -35.44
N LYS A 79 -13.55 -14.85 -35.59
CA LYS A 79 -12.75 -16.07 -35.43
C LYS A 79 -12.08 -16.05 -34.06
N LEU A 80 -12.24 -17.13 -33.31
CA LEU A 80 -11.64 -17.33 -31.99
C LEU A 80 -10.60 -18.44 -32.07
N GLU A 81 -9.41 -18.19 -31.52
CA GLU A 81 -8.39 -19.20 -31.26
C GLU A 81 -8.49 -19.67 -29.81
N ILE A 82 -8.74 -20.97 -29.64
CA ILE A 82 -9.11 -21.56 -28.35
C ILE A 82 -8.26 -22.80 -28.08
N TYR A 83 -7.75 -22.95 -26.87
CA TYR A 83 -7.04 -24.15 -26.46
C TYR A 83 -7.98 -25.36 -26.29
N PRO A 84 -7.64 -26.53 -26.86
CA PRO A 84 -8.40 -27.76 -26.67
C PRO A 84 -8.29 -28.29 -25.23
N GLY A 85 -9.25 -29.10 -24.80
CA GLY A 85 -9.25 -29.74 -23.47
C GLY A 85 -10.64 -30.08 -22.95
N GLU A 86 -10.72 -30.41 -21.66
CA GLU A 86 -11.93 -30.86 -20.98
C GLU A 86 -12.44 -29.85 -19.94
N GLY A 87 -13.77 -29.78 -19.77
CA GLY A 87 -14.42 -28.92 -18.78
C GLY A 87 -15.88 -29.31 -18.52
N TRP A 88 -16.54 -28.53 -17.68
CA TRP A 88 -17.96 -28.65 -17.38
C TRP A 88 -18.68 -27.32 -17.63
N VAL A 89 -19.79 -27.38 -18.37
CA VAL A 89 -20.64 -26.24 -18.67
C VAL A 89 -21.99 -26.46 -18.02
N ASN A 90 -22.30 -25.67 -16.99
CA ASN A 90 -23.53 -25.86 -16.20
C ASN A 90 -23.74 -27.33 -15.76
N GLY A 91 -22.64 -27.99 -15.35
CA GLY A 91 -22.60 -29.41 -14.97
C GLY A 91 -22.45 -30.42 -16.11
N LEU A 92 -22.64 -30.03 -17.37
CA LEU A 92 -22.47 -30.94 -18.51
C LEU A 92 -20.98 -31.07 -18.85
N ALA A 93 -20.46 -32.30 -18.83
CA ALA A 93 -19.10 -32.59 -19.28
C ALA A 93 -18.96 -32.32 -20.79
N VAL A 94 -17.93 -31.57 -21.17
CA VAL A 94 -17.67 -31.13 -22.53
C VAL A 94 -16.17 -31.27 -22.85
N THR A 95 -15.85 -31.65 -24.08
CA THR A 95 -14.47 -31.85 -24.55
C THR A 95 -14.27 -31.18 -25.90
N LEU A 96 -13.39 -30.19 -25.96
CA LEU A 96 -12.94 -29.59 -27.21
C LEU A 96 -11.71 -30.36 -27.73
N LEU A 97 -11.90 -31.10 -28.82
CA LEU A 97 -10.83 -31.92 -29.41
C LEU A 97 -9.86 -31.08 -30.25
N GLY A 98 -8.56 -31.30 -30.05
CA GLY A 98 -7.46 -30.71 -30.84
C GLY A 98 -6.10 -31.09 -30.25
N GLU A 99 -5.07 -31.21 -31.09
CA GLU A 99 -3.68 -31.40 -30.63
C GLU A 99 -2.99 -30.07 -30.30
N SER A 100 -3.50 -28.97 -30.86
CA SER A 100 -3.05 -27.59 -30.68
C SER A 100 -4.25 -26.65 -30.63
N ILE A 101 -4.00 -25.34 -30.49
CA ILE A 101 -5.02 -24.29 -30.58
C ILE A 101 -5.92 -24.53 -31.80
N VAL A 102 -7.23 -24.41 -31.57
CA VAL A 102 -8.29 -24.67 -32.53
C VAL A 102 -9.00 -23.37 -32.86
N THR A 103 -9.22 -23.10 -34.15
CA THR A 103 -9.97 -21.93 -34.61
C THR A 103 -11.46 -22.25 -34.76
N ARG A 104 -12.33 -21.38 -34.23
CA ARG A 104 -13.79 -21.49 -34.33
C ARG A 104 -14.43 -20.17 -34.75
N THR A 105 -15.48 -20.24 -35.55
CA THR A 105 -16.31 -19.06 -35.86
C THR A 105 -17.35 -18.87 -34.77
N ALA A 106 -17.39 -17.70 -34.14
CA ALA A 106 -18.42 -17.34 -33.18
C ALA A 106 -19.56 -16.55 -33.84
N THR A 107 -20.81 -16.86 -33.47
CA THR A 107 -22.02 -16.21 -33.99
C THR A 107 -22.75 -15.43 -32.90
N TYR A 108 -23.42 -14.32 -33.22
CA TYR A 108 -24.16 -13.56 -32.21
C TYR A 108 -25.42 -14.29 -31.74
N LEU A 109 -25.75 -14.18 -30.46
CA LEU A 109 -27.06 -14.63 -29.95
C LEU A 109 -28.18 -13.80 -30.60
N GLU A 110 -29.19 -14.46 -31.13
CA GLU A 110 -30.34 -13.81 -31.77
C GLU A 110 -31.44 -13.40 -30.77
N PRO A 111 -32.17 -12.30 -31.03
CA PRO A 111 -31.93 -11.35 -32.11
C PRO A 111 -30.70 -10.46 -31.83
N PRO A 112 -29.91 -10.09 -32.86
CA PRO A 112 -28.64 -9.41 -32.67
C PRO A 112 -28.82 -8.03 -32.02
N ILE A 113 -28.25 -7.86 -30.82
CA ILE A 113 -28.16 -6.56 -30.16
C ILE A 113 -27.07 -5.74 -30.87
N ILE A 114 -27.52 -4.77 -31.69
CA ILE A 114 -26.83 -3.59 -32.24
C ILE A 114 -25.28 -3.57 -32.10
N ARG A 115 -24.58 -3.55 -33.25
CA ARG A 115 -23.12 -3.43 -33.44
C ARG A 115 -22.43 -2.14 -32.90
N ASN A 116 -23.06 -1.35 -32.02
CA ASN A 116 -22.54 -0.03 -31.59
C ASN A 116 -21.74 -0.03 -30.27
N GLY A 117 -21.10 -1.13 -29.93
CA GLY A 117 -20.27 -1.28 -28.72
C GLY A 117 -18.89 -1.86 -29.02
N ILE A 118 -17.94 -1.63 -28.11
CA ILE A 118 -16.53 -2.03 -28.26
C ILE A 118 -16.24 -3.30 -27.43
N ARG A 119 -17.20 -3.82 -26.66
CA ARG A 119 -17.03 -4.99 -25.78
C ARG A 119 -18.02 -6.11 -26.07
N ASP A 120 -17.53 -7.34 -26.19
CA ASP A 120 -18.34 -8.56 -26.40
C ASP A 120 -17.95 -9.65 -25.39
N ALA A 121 -18.90 -10.48 -24.95
CA ALA A 121 -18.63 -11.70 -24.20
C ALA A 121 -18.67 -12.93 -25.14
N VAL A 122 -17.67 -13.80 -25.03
CA VAL A 122 -17.67 -15.13 -25.65
C VAL A 122 -18.49 -16.06 -24.77
N ILE A 123 -19.54 -16.63 -25.33
CA ILE A 123 -20.45 -17.56 -24.67
C ILE A 123 -20.26 -18.96 -25.25
N LEU A 124 -20.06 -19.95 -24.40
CA LEU A 124 -20.10 -21.35 -24.78
C LEU A 124 -21.53 -21.85 -24.64
N GLU A 125 -22.17 -22.15 -25.78
CA GLU A 125 -23.50 -22.76 -25.85
C GLU A 125 -23.34 -24.27 -26.02
N VAL A 126 -23.81 -25.06 -25.05
CA VAL A 126 -23.71 -26.52 -25.02
C VAL A 126 -25.09 -27.14 -24.99
N TRP A 127 -25.29 -28.21 -25.74
CA TRP A 127 -26.56 -28.95 -25.76
C TRP A 127 -26.33 -30.44 -25.98
N ARG A 128 -27.38 -31.23 -25.77
CA ARG A 128 -27.38 -32.65 -26.14
C ARG A 128 -28.29 -32.89 -27.33
N GLU A 129 -27.76 -33.64 -28.29
CA GLU A 129 -28.49 -34.04 -29.47
C GLU A 129 -28.33 -35.55 -29.73
N GLU A 130 -29.27 -36.09 -30.50
CA GLU A 130 -29.22 -37.46 -31.00
C GLU A 130 -28.19 -37.56 -32.14
N LEU A 131 -27.33 -38.57 -32.09
CA LEU A 131 -26.38 -38.91 -33.13
C LEU A 131 -26.73 -40.27 -33.71
N ASN A 132 -27.25 -40.23 -34.94
CA ASN A 132 -27.67 -41.41 -35.69
C ASN A 132 -26.46 -42.16 -36.29
N ALA A 133 -26.59 -43.49 -36.42
CA ALA A 133 -25.53 -44.32 -36.97
C ALA A 133 -25.15 -43.94 -38.41
N PHE A 134 -26.10 -43.49 -39.22
CA PHE A 134 -25.85 -43.02 -40.58
C PHE A 134 -25.22 -41.62 -40.64
N GLN A 135 -25.26 -40.81 -39.57
CA GLN A 135 -24.47 -39.56 -39.50
C GLN A 135 -22.97 -39.85 -39.34
N LYS A 136 -22.62 -40.74 -38.41
CA LYS A 136 -21.24 -41.18 -38.13
C LYS A 136 -21.08 -42.72 -38.29
N PRO A 137 -21.13 -43.24 -39.52
CA PRO A 137 -21.14 -44.68 -39.78
C PRO A 137 -19.87 -45.38 -39.31
N ASN A 138 -18.71 -44.71 -39.45
CA ASN A 138 -17.42 -45.26 -39.00
C ASN A 138 -17.35 -45.52 -37.48
N LEU A 139 -18.20 -44.86 -36.69
CA LEU A 139 -18.23 -44.98 -35.24
C LEU A 139 -19.32 -45.93 -34.74
N LEU A 140 -20.49 -45.93 -35.40
CA LEU A 140 -21.70 -46.55 -34.87
C LEU A 140 -22.19 -47.76 -35.67
N ILE A 141 -21.78 -47.92 -36.93
CA ILE A 141 -22.14 -49.07 -37.75
C ILE A 141 -21.04 -50.12 -37.62
N GLU A 142 -21.37 -51.30 -37.09
CA GLU A 142 -20.43 -52.43 -36.95
C GLU A 142 -20.28 -53.17 -38.29
N PRO A 143 -19.12 -53.07 -38.98
CA PRO A 143 -18.94 -53.70 -40.27
C PRO A 143 -19.02 -55.24 -40.19
N ALA A 144 -18.63 -55.85 -39.07
CA ALA A 144 -18.62 -57.30 -38.89
C ALA A 144 -20.03 -57.93 -38.86
N LEU A 145 -21.07 -57.15 -38.57
CA LEU A 145 -22.45 -57.62 -38.53
C LEU A 145 -23.21 -57.40 -39.86
N GLY A 146 -22.52 -56.93 -40.91
CA GLY A 146 -23.15 -56.59 -42.18
C GLY A 146 -23.77 -55.19 -42.23
N GLY A 147 -23.32 -54.30 -41.33
CA GLY A 147 -23.75 -52.91 -41.25
C GLY A 147 -25.16 -52.61 -40.68
N PRO A 148 -25.71 -53.39 -39.73
CA PRO A 148 -27.00 -53.06 -39.12
C PRO A 148 -26.89 -51.81 -38.23
N ASP A 149 -27.91 -50.95 -38.31
CA ASP A 149 -28.16 -49.92 -37.30
C ASP A 149 -28.70 -50.60 -36.03
N THR A 150 -28.13 -50.27 -34.87
CA THR A 150 -28.47 -50.92 -33.60
C THR A 150 -29.04 -49.94 -32.59
N THR A 151 -28.31 -48.85 -32.33
CA THR A 151 -28.62 -47.85 -31.31
C THR A 151 -27.98 -46.53 -31.66
N GLU A 152 -28.68 -45.43 -31.40
CA GLU A 152 -28.12 -44.07 -31.51
C GLU A 152 -27.26 -43.72 -30.28
N ARG A 153 -26.58 -42.57 -30.33
CA ARG A 153 -25.87 -42.00 -29.17
C ARG A 153 -26.41 -40.62 -28.83
N VAL A 154 -26.32 -40.23 -27.57
CA VAL A 154 -26.52 -38.84 -27.16
C VAL A 154 -25.15 -38.16 -27.22
N LEU A 155 -25.03 -37.16 -28.08
CA LEU A 155 -23.83 -36.34 -28.26
C LEU A 155 -23.99 -35.03 -27.50
N THR A 156 -23.00 -34.67 -26.67
CA THR A 156 -22.89 -33.31 -26.13
C THR A 156 -22.18 -32.44 -27.18
N SER A 157 -22.94 -31.58 -27.84
CA SER A 157 -22.46 -30.65 -28.86
C SER A 157 -22.26 -29.26 -28.26
N MET A 158 -21.41 -28.45 -28.90
CA MET A 158 -21.10 -27.10 -28.45
C MET A 158 -20.98 -26.13 -29.62
N GLY A 159 -21.24 -24.86 -29.35
CA GLY A 159 -21.04 -23.76 -30.28
C GLY A 159 -20.59 -22.51 -29.54
N PHE A 160 -19.82 -21.67 -30.22
CA PHE A 160 -19.34 -20.41 -29.68
C PHE A 160 -20.27 -19.28 -30.11
N ARG A 161 -20.75 -18.52 -29.14
CA ARG A 161 -21.66 -17.40 -29.34
C ARG A 161 -21.05 -16.10 -28.83
N LEU A 162 -21.58 -14.96 -29.29
CA LEU A 162 -21.23 -13.63 -28.82
C LEU A 162 -22.45 -12.93 -28.23
N LEU A 163 -22.21 -12.23 -27.11
CA LEU A 163 -23.17 -11.31 -26.50
C LEU A 163 -22.54 -9.92 -26.37
N ARG A 164 -23.20 -8.90 -26.90
CA ARG A 164 -22.79 -7.50 -26.77
C ARG A 164 -22.96 -7.02 -25.32
N LEU A 165 -21.88 -6.52 -24.70
CA LEU A 165 -21.90 -6.01 -23.32
C LEU A 165 -22.17 -4.50 -23.27
N ALA A 166 -22.96 -4.06 -22.29
CA ALA A 166 -23.02 -2.66 -21.88
C ALA A 166 -21.93 -2.34 -20.82
N ASP A 167 -21.73 -1.06 -20.51
CA ASP A 167 -20.61 -0.61 -19.66
C ASP A 167 -20.61 -1.21 -18.25
N ASP A 168 -21.79 -1.51 -17.70
CA ASP A 168 -21.99 -2.12 -16.37
C ASP A 168 -22.00 -3.65 -16.39
N GLN A 169 -21.74 -4.27 -17.54
CA GLN A 169 -21.85 -5.72 -17.71
C GLN A 169 -20.49 -6.43 -17.76
N ASP A 170 -20.47 -7.60 -17.12
CA ASP A 170 -19.33 -8.50 -17.05
C ASP A 170 -19.81 -9.96 -17.08
N CYS A 171 -18.87 -10.91 -17.17
CA CYS A 171 -19.16 -12.34 -17.20
C CYS A 171 -20.00 -12.84 -16.01
N HIS A 172 -19.92 -12.22 -14.85
CA HIS A 172 -20.60 -12.70 -13.65
C HIS A 172 -22.07 -12.22 -13.59
N ASN A 173 -22.38 -11.07 -14.20
CA ASN A 173 -23.70 -10.46 -14.12
C ASN A 173 -24.61 -10.68 -15.35
N ILE A 174 -24.09 -11.26 -16.44
CA ILE A 174 -24.88 -11.57 -17.65
C ILE A 174 -25.62 -12.91 -17.61
N ILE A 175 -25.38 -13.76 -16.60
CA ILE A 175 -25.89 -15.15 -16.56
C ILE A 175 -27.42 -15.22 -16.75
N ASP A 176 -28.18 -14.32 -16.13
CA ASP A 176 -29.64 -14.33 -16.25
C ASP A 176 -30.13 -13.96 -17.66
N LYS A 177 -29.34 -13.20 -18.44
CA LYS A 177 -29.63 -12.87 -19.83
C LYS A 177 -29.35 -14.05 -20.79
N LEU A 178 -28.59 -15.05 -20.35
CA LEU A 178 -28.22 -16.21 -21.18
C LEU A 178 -29.26 -17.33 -21.15
N LYS A 179 -30.23 -17.29 -20.23
CA LYS A 179 -31.27 -18.32 -20.06
C LYS A 179 -32.37 -18.15 -21.13
N ASP A 180 -32.88 -19.27 -21.64
CA ASP A 180 -34.05 -19.27 -22.52
C ASP A 180 -35.32 -18.86 -21.74
N ASP A 181 -36.08 -17.89 -22.26
CA ASP A 181 -37.41 -17.57 -21.73
C ASP A 181 -38.47 -18.47 -22.35
N LEU A 182 -38.81 -19.56 -21.65
CA LEU A 182 -39.82 -20.52 -22.10
C LEU A 182 -41.21 -19.91 -22.29
N ASN A 183 -41.49 -18.73 -21.71
CA ASN A 183 -42.78 -18.06 -21.91
C ASN A 183 -42.89 -17.39 -23.29
N GLN A 184 -41.76 -17.12 -23.95
CA GLN A 184 -41.71 -16.51 -25.29
C GLN A 184 -41.70 -17.54 -26.41
N LYS A 185 -41.42 -18.82 -26.11
CA LYS A 185 -41.51 -19.91 -27.09
C LYS A 185 -42.97 -20.18 -27.47
N GLY A 186 -43.23 -20.35 -28.76
CA GLY A 186 -44.55 -20.72 -29.27
C GLY A 186 -45.00 -22.09 -28.74
N LYS A 187 -46.27 -22.20 -28.36
CA LYS A 187 -46.84 -23.42 -27.80
C LYS A 187 -47.66 -24.18 -28.83
N LEU A 188 -47.72 -25.49 -28.64
CA LEU A 188 -48.57 -26.38 -29.43
C LEU A 188 -49.62 -27.02 -28.52
N LYS A 189 -50.85 -27.04 -29.01
CA LYS A 189 -51.91 -27.92 -28.52
C LYS A 189 -52.21 -28.97 -29.59
N VAL A 190 -52.28 -30.22 -29.17
CA VAL A 190 -52.63 -31.37 -30.01
C VAL A 190 -53.85 -32.03 -29.42
N SER A 191 -54.90 -32.16 -30.22
CA SER A 191 -56.13 -32.83 -29.82
C SER A 191 -56.59 -33.80 -30.90
N LEU A 192 -57.43 -34.75 -30.51
CA LEU A 192 -58.15 -35.58 -31.45
C LEU A 192 -59.50 -34.93 -31.79
N GLN A 193 -60.02 -35.21 -32.97
CA GLN A 193 -61.38 -34.84 -33.35
C GLN A 193 -62.37 -35.37 -32.31
N GLU A 194 -63.27 -34.51 -31.82
CA GLU A 194 -64.28 -34.89 -30.82
C GLU A 194 -65.12 -36.08 -31.29
N THR A 195 -65.39 -37.01 -30.37
CA THR A 195 -66.22 -38.19 -30.67
C THR A 195 -67.69 -37.81 -30.63
N THR A 196 -68.44 -38.18 -31.67
CA THR A 196 -69.90 -38.03 -31.70
C THR A 196 -70.56 -39.32 -31.25
N GLU A 197 -71.19 -39.29 -30.07
CA GLU A 197 -71.98 -40.41 -29.54
C GLU A 197 -73.47 -40.24 -29.83
N THR A 198 -74.12 -41.28 -30.35
CA THR A 198 -75.59 -41.31 -30.50
C THR A 198 -76.22 -41.98 -29.27
N GLY A 199 -77.11 -41.26 -28.58
CA GLY A 199 -77.70 -41.71 -27.30
C GLY A 199 -78.67 -42.89 -27.39
N GLY A 200 -78.46 -43.90 -26.55
CA GLY A 200 -79.32 -45.09 -26.31
C GLY A 200 -78.81 -45.92 -25.11
N ASP A 201 -79.49 -47.03 -24.77
CA ASP A 201 -79.12 -47.91 -23.64
C ASP A 201 -77.71 -48.56 -23.77
N CYS A 202 -77.10 -48.46 -24.96
CA CYS A 202 -75.68 -48.66 -25.24
C CYS A 202 -75.22 -47.56 -26.23
N PRO A 203 -74.54 -46.48 -25.80
CA PRO A 203 -74.02 -45.46 -26.71
C PRO A 203 -72.97 -46.07 -27.64
N VAL A 204 -73.08 -45.77 -28.93
CA VAL A 204 -72.11 -46.16 -29.97
C VAL A 204 -71.47 -44.88 -30.50
N VAL A 205 -70.14 -44.86 -30.53
CA VAL A 205 -69.37 -43.77 -31.17
C VAL A 205 -69.55 -43.90 -32.68
N GLU A 206 -70.25 -42.96 -33.32
CA GLU A 206 -70.48 -42.95 -34.77
C GLU A 206 -69.27 -42.39 -35.55
N GLY A 207 -68.39 -41.62 -34.90
CA GLY A 207 -67.19 -41.03 -35.50
C GLY A 207 -66.38 -40.18 -34.50
N GLY A 208 -65.17 -39.77 -34.89
CA GLY A 208 -64.21 -39.00 -34.08
C GLY A 208 -63.14 -39.87 -33.41
N GLY A 209 -62.16 -39.22 -32.77
CA GLY A 209 -60.95 -39.86 -32.24
C GLY A 209 -59.87 -40.09 -33.30
N TYR A 210 -58.88 -40.93 -32.97
CA TYR A 210 -57.82 -41.32 -33.90
C TYR A 210 -58.33 -42.38 -34.89
N THR A 211 -58.30 -42.07 -36.18
CA THR A 211 -58.84 -42.95 -37.24
C THR A 211 -57.76 -43.76 -37.98
N GLY A 212 -56.49 -43.60 -37.59
CA GLY A 212 -55.37 -44.32 -38.20
C GLY A 212 -55.32 -45.81 -37.83
N PHE A 213 -54.72 -46.61 -38.71
CA PHE A 213 -54.68 -48.08 -38.59
C PHE A 213 -53.54 -48.60 -37.69
N GLU A 214 -52.48 -47.82 -37.47
CA GLU A 214 -51.27 -48.26 -36.76
C GLU A 214 -51.03 -47.46 -35.47
N HIS A 215 -50.22 -48.02 -34.57
CA HIS A 215 -49.74 -47.28 -33.39
C HIS A 215 -48.49 -46.48 -33.77
N HIS A 216 -48.51 -45.18 -33.51
CA HIS A 216 -47.39 -44.29 -33.86
C HIS A 216 -46.94 -43.43 -32.69
N LEU A 217 -45.70 -42.94 -32.80
CA LEU A 217 -45.17 -41.83 -32.02
C LEU A 217 -44.92 -40.69 -33.02
N TYR A 218 -45.82 -39.71 -33.01
CA TYR A 218 -45.70 -38.56 -33.89
C TYR A 218 -44.69 -37.57 -33.32
N ARG A 219 -43.91 -36.96 -34.22
CA ARG A 219 -43.06 -35.80 -33.95
C ARG A 219 -43.49 -34.64 -34.83
N ILE A 220 -43.74 -33.50 -34.21
CA ILE A 220 -43.95 -32.20 -34.86
C ILE A 220 -42.72 -31.38 -34.55
N GLU A 221 -41.97 -30.94 -35.55
CA GLU A 221 -40.72 -30.21 -35.37
C GLU A 221 -40.68 -28.96 -36.24
N ILE A 222 -40.12 -27.87 -35.74
CA ILE A 222 -39.97 -26.63 -36.51
C ILE A 222 -38.84 -26.83 -37.54
N ALA A 223 -39.18 -26.64 -38.82
CA ALA A 223 -38.25 -26.81 -39.93
C ALA A 223 -37.28 -25.62 -40.03
N LYS A 224 -36.07 -25.85 -40.54
CA LYS A 224 -35.21 -24.76 -41.03
C LYS A 224 -35.73 -24.33 -42.40
N ILE A 225 -35.98 -23.04 -42.56
CA ILE A 225 -36.46 -22.42 -43.79
C ILE A 225 -35.61 -21.19 -44.11
N ASN A 226 -35.63 -20.75 -45.36
CA ASN A 226 -35.01 -19.47 -45.74
C ASN A 226 -35.71 -18.31 -45.00
N ASP A 227 -34.95 -17.27 -44.62
CA ASP A 227 -35.41 -16.19 -43.72
C ASP A 227 -36.64 -15.41 -44.24
N ASP A 228 -36.88 -15.43 -45.54
CA ASP A 228 -38.03 -14.76 -46.19
C ASP A 228 -39.35 -15.58 -46.14
N VAL A 229 -39.31 -16.80 -45.59
CA VAL A 229 -40.44 -17.73 -45.55
C VAL A 229 -41.03 -17.77 -44.12
N PRO A 230 -42.37 -17.76 -43.95
CA PRO A 230 -42.99 -17.88 -42.63
C PRO A 230 -42.61 -19.18 -41.92
N PRO A 231 -42.44 -19.15 -40.57
CA PRO A 231 -42.15 -20.33 -39.76
C PRO A 231 -43.03 -21.53 -40.13
N SER A 232 -42.38 -22.66 -40.37
CA SER A 232 -43.02 -23.89 -40.83
C SER A 232 -42.63 -25.05 -39.94
N PHE A 233 -43.51 -26.03 -39.80
CA PHE A 233 -43.23 -27.29 -39.12
C PHE A 233 -43.18 -28.44 -40.11
N LYS A 234 -42.33 -29.42 -39.82
CA LYS A 234 -42.29 -30.74 -40.45
C LYS A 234 -42.84 -31.76 -39.46
N TRP A 235 -43.38 -32.86 -39.97
CA TRP A 235 -43.95 -33.89 -39.10
C TRP A 235 -43.58 -35.30 -39.55
N SER A 236 -43.54 -36.22 -38.59
CA SER A 236 -43.26 -37.63 -38.86
C SER A 236 -44.08 -38.54 -37.96
N GLN A 237 -44.73 -39.54 -38.55
CA GLN A 237 -45.41 -40.63 -37.82
C GLN A 237 -44.41 -41.66 -37.24
N PHE A 238 -43.14 -41.59 -37.66
CA PHE A 238 -42.04 -42.45 -37.22
C PHE A 238 -41.09 -41.73 -36.26
N ASN A 239 -41.56 -40.67 -35.57
CA ASN A 239 -40.75 -39.82 -34.69
C ASN A 239 -39.49 -39.22 -35.35
N GLY A 240 -39.49 -39.08 -36.69
CA GLY A 240 -38.33 -38.66 -37.47
C GLY A 240 -37.32 -39.78 -37.78
N GLY A 241 -37.58 -41.03 -37.39
CA GLY A 241 -36.62 -42.14 -37.49
C GLY A 241 -36.31 -42.65 -38.91
N LEU A 242 -36.95 -42.12 -39.96
CA LEU A 242 -36.66 -42.53 -41.33
C LEU A 242 -35.48 -41.73 -41.88
N VAL A 243 -34.30 -42.33 -41.88
CA VAL A 243 -33.04 -41.69 -42.28
C VAL A 243 -32.30 -42.50 -43.34
N GLY A 244 -31.34 -41.89 -44.04
CA GLY A 244 -30.48 -42.58 -44.98
C GLY A 244 -29.19 -41.83 -45.29
N ARG A 245 -28.33 -42.46 -46.09
CA ARG A 245 -27.23 -41.78 -46.78
C ARG A 245 -27.42 -41.92 -48.29
N GLY A 246 -26.96 -40.93 -49.02
CA GLY A 246 -27.01 -40.94 -50.47
C GLY A 246 -25.92 -40.11 -51.10
N ASN A 247 -25.76 -40.28 -52.41
CA ASN A 247 -24.90 -39.41 -53.21
C ASN A 247 -25.78 -38.31 -53.82
N TRP A 248 -25.39 -37.05 -53.60
CA TRP A 248 -26.04 -35.90 -54.21
C TRP A 248 -25.62 -35.76 -55.67
N ILE A 249 -26.59 -35.65 -56.57
CA ILE A 249 -26.38 -35.49 -58.01
C ILE A 249 -27.24 -34.31 -58.48
N GLU A 250 -26.57 -33.29 -59.02
CA GLU A 250 -27.20 -32.10 -59.58
C GLU A 250 -26.73 -31.90 -61.02
N ASP A 251 -27.70 -31.81 -61.94
CA ASP A 251 -27.52 -31.45 -63.36
C ASP A 251 -28.50 -30.31 -63.71
N GLU A 252 -28.33 -29.66 -64.87
CA GLU A 252 -29.08 -28.46 -65.30
C GLU A 252 -30.62 -28.61 -65.27
N SER A 253 -31.16 -29.82 -65.15
CA SER A 253 -32.61 -30.10 -65.12
C SER A 253 -33.08 -30.99 -63.96
N ASN A 254 -32.19 -31.59 -63.15
CA ASN A 254 -32.56 -32.57 -62.12
C ASN A 254 -31.68 -32.46 -60.87
N LYS A 255 -32.32 -32.46 -59.69
CA LYS A 255 -31.68 -32.56 -58.37
C LYS A 255 -32.11 -33.88 -57.73
N ILE A 256 -31.18 -34.80 -57.52
CA ILE A 256 -31.46 -36.18 -57.11
C ILE A 256 -30.51 -36.62 -56.00
N VAL A 257 -31.02 -37.39 -55.04
CA VAL A 257 -30.22 -38.17 -54.08
C VAL A 257 -30.39 -39.65 -54.34
N THR A 258 -29.34 -40.31 -54.82
CA THR A 258 -29.34 -41.78 -54.95
C THR A 258 -29.04 -42.41 -53.60
N VAL A 259 -29.99 -43.17 -53.05
CA VAL A 259 -29.89 -43.76 -51.71
C VAL A 259 -28.87 -44.89 -51.70
N THR A 260 -27.82 -44.74 -50.89
CA THR A 260 -26.73 -45.72 -50.76
C THR A 260 -26.80 -46.53 -49.46
N ALA A 261 -27.55 -46.04 -48.45
CA ALA A 261 -27.73 -46.72 -47.17
C ALA A 261 -29.18 -46.59 -46.64
N ASN A 262 -29.65 -47.60 -45.92
CA ASN A 262 -31.00 -47.73 -45.35
C ASN A 262 -32.18 -47.78 -46.35
N ASN A 263 -31.90 -48.06 -47.62
CA ASN A 263 -32.91 -48.08 -48.69
C ASN A 263 -34.09 -49.04 -48.42
N GLN A 264 -33.84 -50.19 -47.78
CA GLN A 264 -34.91 -51.14 -47.45
C GLN A 264 -35.96 -50.55 -46.50
N ALA A 265 -35.54 -49.84 -45.45
CA ALA A 265 -36.48 -49.22 -44.51
C ALA A 265 -37.31 -48.12 -45.19
N ILE A 266 -36.67 -47.31 -46.05
CA ILE A 266 -37.32 -46.25 -46.81
C ILE A 266 -38.41 -46.82 -47.73
N LYS A 267 -38.10 -47.86 -48.51
CA LYS A 267 -39.08 -48.50 -49.41
C LYS A 267 -40.23 -49.21 -48.69
N MET A 268 -39.95 -49.78 -47.53
CA MET A 268 -40.95 -50.51 -46.75
C MET A 268 -41.79 -49.59 -45.84
N SER A 269 -41.51 -48.29 -45.80
CA SER A 269 -42.26 -47.30 -45.01
C SER A 269 -43.71 -47.09 -45.47
N GLY A 270 -44.05 -47.50 -46.69
CA GLY A 270 -45.37 -47.30 -47.29
C GLY A 270 -45.62 -45.89 -47.84
N LEU A 271 -44.59 -45.04 -47.89
CA LEU A 271 -44.65 -43.66 -48.38
C LEU A 271 -43.82 -43.49 -49.66
N THR A 272 -44.27 -42.63 -50.58
CA THR A 272 -43.55 -42.27 -51.81
C THR A 272 -43.09 -40.82 -51.84
N ASP A 273 -43.70 -39.95 -51.04
CA ASP A 273 -43.43 -38.51 -51.00
C ASP A 273 -43.00 -38.13 -49.58
N PHE A 274 -41.98 -37.30 -49.49
CA PHE A 274 -41.34 -36.92 -48.23
C PHE A 274 -40.93 -35.45 -48.25
N TYR A 275 -40.78 -34.88 -47.08
CA TYR A 275 -39.89 -33.72 -46.89
C TYR A 275 -38.53 -34.24 -46.41
N MET A 276 -37.47 -33.97 -47.17
CA MET A 276 -36.10 -34.38 -46.88
C MET A 276 -35.31 -33.21 -46.29
N GLU A 277 -34.60 -33.48 -45.20
CA GLU A 277 -33.57 -32.58 -44.65
C GLU A 277 -32.21 -33.25 -44.70
N VAL A 278 -31.22 -32.53 -45.23
CA VAL A 278 -29.81 -32.93 -45.20
C VAL A 278 -29.13 -32.26 -44.02
N VAL A 279 -28.38 -33.06 -43.25
CA VAL A 279 -27.64 -32.61 -42.07
C VAL A 279 -26.16 -32.91 -42.25
N GLU A 280 -25.32 -31.88 -42.13
CA GLU A 280 -23.89 -31.95 -42.41
C GLU A 280 -23.05 -31.31 -41.29
N TRP A 281 -21.81 -31.76 -41.15
CA TRP A 281 -20.87 -31.27 -40.14
C TRP A 281 -20.24 -29.96 -40.61
N ASP A 282 -20.41 -28.89 -39.83
CA ASP A 282 -19.77 -27.60 -40.08
C ASP A 282 -18.38 -27.58 -39.39
N GLU A 283 -17.30 -27.57 -40.17
CA GLU A 283 -15.94 -27.50 -39.63
C GLU A 283 -15.59 -26.15 -38.99
N GLU A 284 -16.20 -25.05 -39.45
CA GLU A 284 -15.95 -23.72 -38.90
C GLU A 284 -16.60 -23.54 -37.52
N GLN A 285 -17.82 -24.07 -37.35
CA GLN A 285 -18.59 -23.95 -36.11
C GLN A 285 -18.42 -25.15 -35.16
N GLY A 286 -18.08 -26.33 -35.70
CA GLY A 286 -17.78 -27.53 -34.91
C GLY A 286 -19.00 -28.33 -34.45
N PHE A 287 -20.13 -28.28 -35.14
CA PHE A 287 -21.33 -29.09 -34.86
C PHE A 287 -22.12 -29.45 -36.14
N TRP A 288 -23.06 -30.41 -36.03
CA TRP A 288 -23.93 -30.81 -37.14
C TRP A 288 -25.09 -29.80 -37.34
N ARG A 289 -25.35 -29.39 -38.57
CA ARG A 289 -26.44 -28.46 -38.88
C ARG A 289 -27.21 -28.88 -40.13
N VAL A 290 -28.47 -28.47 -40.22
CA VAL A 290 -29.25 -28.59 -41.45
C VAL A 290 -28.63 -27.67 -42.50
N THR A 291 -28.35 -28.19 -43.68
CA THR A 291 -27.76 -27.44 -44.81
C THR A 291 -28.70 -27.37 -46.01
N TYR A 292 -29.69 -28.26 -46.08
CA TYR A 292 -30.65 -28.31 -47.19
C TYR A 292 -31.96 -28.95 -46.76
N GLY A 293 -33.09 -28.44 -47.27
CA GLY A 293 -34.43 -28.94 -46.96
C GLY A 293 -35.37 -28.81 -48.17
N ALA A 294 -35.96 -29.92 -48.61
CA ALA A 294 -36.79 -29.95 -49.82
C ALA A 294 -37.82 -31.08 -49.81
N GLU A 295 -38.93 -30.90 -50.52
CA GLU A 295 -39.87 -31.98 -50.84
C GLU A 295 -39.27 -32.89 -51.91
N VAL A 296 -39.40 -34.21 -51.72
CA VAL A 296 -38.82 -35.24 -52.58
C VAL A 296 -39.80 -36.38 -52.84
N THR A 297 -39.72 -36.97 -54.03
CA THR A 297 -40.46 -38.19 -54.39
C THR A 297 -39.49 -39.35 -54.64
N LEU A 298 -39.78 -40.50 -54.06
CA LEU A 298 -38.99 -41.73 -54.20
C LEU A 298 -39.35 -42.47 -55.50
N ASN A 299 -38.38 -42.59 -56.39
CA ASN A 299 -38.48 -43.31 -57.65
C ASN A 299 -37.40 -44.41 -57.73
N GLY A 300 -37.76 -45.63 -57.34
CA GLY A 300 -36.79 -46.73 -57.27
C GLY A 300 -35.81 -46.52 -56.12
N ASP A 301 -34.56 -46.18 -56.42
CA ASP A 301 -33.50 -45.88 -55.44
C ASP A 301 -33.18 -44.39 -55.33
N ASP A 302 -33.87 -43.56 -56.11
CA ASP A 302 -33.56 -42.14 -56.27
C ASP A 302 -34.65 -41.29 -55.61
N LEU A 303 -34.24 -40.33 -54.78
CA LEU A 303 -35.09 -39.27 -54.25
C LEU A 303 -34.98 -38.06 -55.17
N THR A 304 -36.04 -37.75 -55.92
CA THR A 304 -36.07 -36.60 -56.84
C THR A 304 -36.66 -35.38 -56.13
N VAL A 305 -35.95 -34.26 -56.15
CA VAL A 305 -36.41 -33.00 -55.54
C VAL A 305 -37.53 -32.38 -56.38
N SER A 306 -38.63 -32.00 -55.72
CA SER A 306 -39.76 -31.31 -56.34
C SER A 306 -39.85 -29.84 -55.94
N ASN A 307 -39.54 -29.49 -54.69
CA ASN A 307 -39.67 -28.13 -54.17
C ASN A 307 -38.68 -27.84 -53.03
N GLU A 308 -37.95 -26.73 -53.09
CA GLU A 308 -36.90 -26.38 -52.12
C GLU A 308 -37.43 -25.38 -51.09
N HIS A 309 -37.16 -25.64 -49.81
CA HIS A 309 -37.57 -24.78 -48.69
C HIS A 309 -36.39 -24.12 -47.96
N TYR A 310 -35.21 -24.76 -48.00
CA TYR A 310 -33.98 -24.24 -47.41
C TYR A 310 -32.77 -24.71 -48.21
N VAL A 311 -31.89 -23.77 -48.56
CA VAL A 311 -30.65 -24.05 -49.31
C VAL A 311 -29.53 -23.18 -48.76
N GLU A 312 -28.54 -23.80 -48.13
CA GLU A 312 -27.32 -23.10 -47.71
C GLU A 312 -26.35 -22.98 -48.92
N PRO A 313 -25.70 -21.81 -49.14
CA PRO A 313 -24.75 -21.65 -50.24
C PRO A 313 -23.61 -22.68 -50.21
N GLY A 314 -23.40 -23.38 -51.32
CA GLY A 314 -22.34 -24.38 -51.46
C GLY A 314 -22.70 -25.78 -50.95
N PHE A 315 -23.94 -26.02 -50.54
CA PHE A 315 -24.47 -27.29 -50.08
C PHE A 315 -25.63 -27.78 -50.96
N PRO A 316 -25.98 -29.07 -50.93
CA PRO A 316 -25.36 -30.18 -50.16
C PRO A 316 -23.98 -30.63 -50.66
N SER A 317 -23.20 -31.34 -49.83
CA SER A 317 -21.98 -32.01 -50.31
C SER A 317 -22.30 -33.25 -51.16
N GLU A 318 -21.28 -33.83 -51.83
CA GLU A 318 -21.44 -35.03 -52.67
C GLU A 318 -22.05 -36.22 -51.90
N LYS A 319 -21.76 -36.36 -50.59
CA LYS A 319 -22.21 -37.49 -49.77
C LYS A 319 -23.00 -37.00 -48.57
N VAL A 320 -24.31 -37.11 -48.68
CA VAL A 320 -25.24 -36.57 -47.70
C VAL A 320 -25.75 -37.63 -46.73
N PHE A 321 -25.94 -37.22 -45.48
CA PHE A 321 -26.88 -37.87 -44.57
C PHE A 321 -28.17 -37.06 -44.61
N PHE A 322 -29.31 -37.75 -44.72
CA PHE A 322 -30.60 -37.11 -44.78
C PHE A 322 -31.63 -37.79 -43.88
N ARG A 323 -32.62 -37.01 -43.45
CA ARG A 323 -33.80 -37.45 -42.71
C ARG A 323 -35.05 -37.16 -43.52
N LEU A 324 -35.95 -38.13 -43.56
CA LEU A 324 -37.22 -38.07 -44.28
C LEU A 324 -38.38 -37.88 -43.30
N TRP A 325 -39.20 -36.89 -43.61
CA TRP A 325 -40.40 -36.50 -42.89
C TRP A 325 -41.61 -36.73 -43.79
N ASN A 326 -42.79 -36.87 -43.20
CA ASN A 326 -44.02 -37.07 -43.96
C ASN A 326 -44.43 -35.85 -44.80
N GLY A 327 -44.09 -34.64 -44.34
CA GLY A 327 -44.35 -33.39 -45.05
C GLY A 327 -43.99 -32.17 -44.22
N ILE A 328 -44.11 -31.00 -44.84
CA ILE A 328 -43.88 -29.67 -44.27
C ILE A 328 -45.12 -28.79 -44.45
N SER A 329 -45.42 -27.93 -43.48
CA SER A 329 -46.54 -26.99 -43.55
C SER A 329 -46.27 -25.73 -42.73
N ALA A 330 -46.86 -24.60 -43.14
CA ALA A 330 -46.70 -23.33 -42.42
C ALA A 330 -47.44 -23.38 -41.07
N ILE A 331 -46.84 -22.80 -40.03
CA ILE A 331 -47.46 -22.71 -38.69
C ILE A 331 -48.77 -21.91 -38.76
N ALA A 332 -48.79 -20.84 -39.57
CA ALA A 332 -49.97 -20.00 -39.76
C ALA A 332 -51.18 -20.73 -40.35
N SER A 333 -51.00 -21.91 -40.95
CA SER A 333 -52.11 -22.75 -41.44
C SER A 333 -52.84 -23.53 -40.33
N PHE A 334 -52.34 -23.49 -39.09
CA PHE A 334 -52.89 -24.19 -37.93
C PHE A 334 -53.04 -23.24 -36.72
N PRO A 335 -53.79 -22.13 -36.84
CA PRO A 335 -53.90 -21.11 -35.79
C PRO A 335 -54.74 -21.61 -34.62
N LYS A 336 -54.54 -21.08 -33.40
CA LYS A 336 -55.46 -21.34 -32.28
C LYS A 336 -56.91 -21.02 -32.64
N VAL A 337 -57.80 -21.99 -32.46
CA VAL A 337 -59.20 -21.89 -32.90
C VAL A 337 -60.04 -21.19 -31.82
N THR A 338 -60.86 -20.21 -32.21
CA THR A 338 -61.78 -19.50 -31.30
C THR A 338 -63.24 -19.95 -31.42
N GLU A 339 -63.64 -20.64 -32.49
CA GLU A 339 -64.97 -21.25 -32.69
C GLU A 339 -64.88 -22.65 -33.32
N ALA A 340 -65.74 -23.59 -32.91
CA ALA A 340 -65.62 -25.04 -33.15
C ALA A 340 -65.80 -25.54 -34.61
N THR A 341 -65.93 -24.66 -35.61
CA THR A 341 -66.35 -25.03 -36.98
C THR A 341 -65.24 -25.07 -38.05
N GLU A 342 -63.97 -24.84 -37.70
CA GLU A 342 -62.84 -24.96 -38.66
C GLU A 342 -61.89 -26.12 -38.29
N PRO A 343 -61.65 -27.11 -39.19
CA PRO A 343 -60.75 -28.21 -38.88
C PRO A 343 -59.29 -27.84 -39.15
N ASN A 344 -58.52 -27.55 -38.11
CA ASN A 344 -57.04 -27.59 -38.14
C ASN A 344 -56.52 -29.04 -38.12
N GLU A 345 -57.06 -29.89 -38.98
CA GLU A 345 -56.71 -31.31 -39.02
C GLU A 345 -55.40 -31.49 -39.78
N LEU A 346 -54.41 -32.12 -39.12
CA LEU A 346 -53.19 -32.58 -39.77
C LEU A 346 -53.51 -33.80 -40.63
N ARG A 347 -54.04 -34.85 -39.98
CA ARG A 347 -54.38 -36.16 -40.58
C ARG A 347 -55.04 -37.09 -39.56
N ASP A 348 -55.82 -38.07 -40.02
CA ASP A 348 -56.32 -39.22 -39.23
C ASP A 348 -57.06 -38.81 -37.93
N GLY A 349 -57.75 -37.66 -37.96
CA GLY A 349 -58.42 -37.08 -36.80
C GLY A 349 -57.52 -36.31 -35.83
N ILE A 350 -56.22 -36.17 -36.10
CA ILE A 350 -55.27 -35.37 -35.30
C ILE A 350 -55.37 -33.90 -35.69
N ARG A 351 -55.59 -33.03 -34.70
CA ARG A 351 -55.68 -31.57 -34.87
C ARG A 351 -54.53 -30.86 -34.17
N LEU A 352 -53.97 -29.85 -34.83
CA LEU A 352 -52.89 -29.01 -34.31
C LEU A 352 -53.36 -27.57 -34.11
N GLU A 353 -52.94 -26.94 -33.02
CA GLU A 353 -53.19 -25.52 -32.76
C GLU A 353 -51.90 -24.88 -32.24
N PHE A 354 -51.33 -23.98 -33.04
CA PHE A 354 -50.12 -23.23 -32.71
C PHE A 354 -50.45 -21.81 -32.23
N ASP A 355 -49.62 -21.30 -31.32
CA ASP A 355 -49.60 -19.86 -31.01
C ASP A 355 -49.22 -19.03 -32.24
N ASN A 356 -49.67 -17.77 -32.26
CA ASN A 356 -49.41 -16.86 -33.37
C ASN A 356 -47.88 -16.65 -33.56
N PRO A 357 -47.33 -16.98 -34.75
CA PRO A 357 -45.90 -16.82 -35.04
C PRO A 357 -45.41 -15.37 -35.04
N ASP A 358 -46.31 -14.37 -35.13
CA ASP A 358 -45.92 -12.95 -35.04
C ASP A 358 -45.72 -12.48 -33.58
N ALA A 359 -46.24 -13.23 -32.60
CA ALA A 359 -46.22 -12.85 -31.19
C ALA A 359 -45.34 -13.76 -30.33
N THR A 360 -44.88 -14.88 -30.88
CA THR A 360 -44.10 -15.91 -30.19
C THR A 360 -42.94 -16.36 -31.06
N TYR A 361 -41.89 -16.88 -30.44
CA TYR A 361 -40.69 -17.33 -31.12
C TYR A 361 -40.73 -18.84 -31.39
N TYR A 362 -40.53 -19.24 -32.64
CA TYR A 362 -40.37 -20.64 -33.06
C TYR A 362 -38.95 -20.86 -33.58
N ARG A 363 -38.14 -21.61 -32.84
CA ARG A 363 -36.76 -21.93 -33.23
C ARG A 363 -36.72 -23.21 -34.05
N SER A 364 -35.93 -23.22 -35.13
CA SER A 364 -35.68 -24.45 -35.90
C SER A 364 -35.14 -25.57 -34.98
N GLY A 365 -35.67 -26.78 -35.15
CA GLY A 365 -35.32 -27.95 -34.33
C GLY A 365 -36.14 -28.08 -33.03
N ASP A 366 -36.89 -27.07 -32.60
CA ASP A 366 -37.84 -27.24 -31.50
C ASP A 366 -38.94 -28.24 -31.90
N TYR A 367 -39.26 -29.20 -31.01
CA TYR A 367 -40.20 -30.27 -31.34
C TYR A 367 -41.14 -30.66 -30.21
N TRP A 368 -42.21 -31.37 -30.58
CA TRP A 368 -43.17 -32.01 -29.70
C TRP A 368 -43.39 -33.44 -30.15
N THR A 369 -43.46 -34.37 -29.19
CA THR A 369 -43.83 -35.76 -29.46
C THR A 369 -45.11 -36.14 -28.74
N PHE A 370 -45.94 -36.94 -29.41
CA PHE A 370 -47.14 -37.51 -28.82
C PHE A 370 -47.44 -38.90 -29.39
N LYS A 371 -47.93 -39.78 -28.54
CA LYS A 371 -48.29 -41.15 -28.91
C LYS A 371 -49.76 -41.21 -29.31
N VAL A 372 -50.06 -41.95 -30.37
CA VAL A 372 -51.43 -42.35 -30.73
C VAL A 372 -51.51 -43.86 -30.84
N ARG A 373 -52.70 -44.41 -30.57
CA ARG A 373 -52.95 -45.84 -30.56
C ARG A 373 -54.17 -46.18 -31.41
N ALA A 374 -54.01 -47.07 -32.38
CA ALA A 374 -55.11 -47.62 -33.17
C ALA A 374 -55.92 -48.69 -32.43
N GLY A 375 -57.08 -49.05 -32.98
CA GLY A 375 -57.94 -50.14 -32.49
C GLY A 375 -58.72 -49.79 -31.22
N GLU A 376 -58.91 -50.76 -30.32
CA GLU A 376 -59.71 -50.61 -29.09
C GLU A 376 -58.96 -49.89 -27.94
N ILE A 377 -57.74 -49.41 -28.17
CA ILE A 377 -56.95 -48.71 -27.15
C ILE A 377 -57.35 -47.23 -27.12
N VAL A 378 -57.95 -46.81 -26.01
CA VAL A 378 -58.38 -45.42 -25.80
C VAL A 378 -57.18 -44.47 -25.79
N ASN A 379 -57.28 -43.38 -26.55
CA ASN A 379 -56.37 -42.23 -26.50
C ASN A 379 -57.00 -41.12 -25.67
N ASP A 380 -56.17 -40.30 -25.02
CA ASP A 380 -56.64 -39.06 -24.40
C ASP A 380 -57.16 -38.09 -25.49
N GLU A 381 -58.20 -37.31 -25.19
CA GLU A 381 -58.76 -36.34 -26.15
C GLU A 381 -57.78 -35.20 -26.46
N ILE A 382 -57.04 -34.74 -25.45
CA ILE A 382 -55.97 -33.75 -25.58
C ILE A 382 -54.64 -34.47 -25.33
N LEU A 383 -53.82 -34.54 -26.37
CA LEU A 383 -52.52 -35.21 -26.36
C LEU A 383 -51.40 -34.26 -25.89
N ILE A 384 -51.51 -32.98 -26.25
CA ILE A 384 -50.64 -31.90 -25.77
C ILE A 384 -51.53 -30.70 -25.47
N ASP A 385 -51.40 -30.13 -24.28
CA ASP A 385 -52.23 -29.02 -23.81
C ASP A 385 -51.38 -27.75 -23.63
N ASP A 386 -51.34 -26.92 -24.69
CA ASP A 386 -50.65 -25.62 -24.73
C ASP A 386 -49.24 -25.65 -24.11
N LYS A 387 -48.42 -26.62 -24.55
CA LYS A 387 -47.08 -26.81 -24.00
C LYS A 387 -46.01 -26.15 -24.89
N PRO A 388 -44.97 -25.53 -24.30
CA PRO A 388 -43.77 -25.18 -25.04
C PRO A 388 -43.10 -26.46 -25.58
N PRO A 389 -42.20 -26.34 -26.57
CA PRO A 389 -41.53 -27.50 -27.17
C PRO A 389 -40.72 -28.29 -26.14
N GLN A 390 -40.64 -29.60 -26.34
CA GLN A 390 -39.76 -30.53 -25.61
C GLN A 390 -38.30 -30.46 -26.08
N GLY A 391 -38.00 -29.54 -26.99
CA GLY A 391 -36.78 -29.46 -27.79
C GLY A 391 -35.47 -29.40 -27.02
N ILE A 392 -34.39 -29.23 -27.76
CA ILE A 392 -33.03 -29.20 -27.22
C ILE A 392 -32.90 -28.10 -26.15
N GLU A 393 -32.40 -28.50 -24.98
CA GLU A 393 -32.08 -27.57 -23.90
C GLU A 393 -30.64 -27.05 -24.08
N TYR A 394 -30.50 -25.73 -24.17
CA TYR A 394 -29.21 -25.07 -24.37
C TYR A 394 -28.69 -24.52 -23.05
N HIS A 395 -27.48 -24.91 -22.68
CA HIS A 395 -26.75 -24.39 -21.54
C HIS A 395 -25.72 -23.38 -22.02
N ARG A 396 -25.79 -22.15 -21.49
CA ARG A 396 -24.95 -21.04 -21.93
C ARG A 396 -24.16 -20.48 -20.75
N VAL A 397 -22.84 -20.42 -20.89
CA VAL A 397 -21.93 -19.85 -19.89
C VAL A 397 -20.89 -18.96 -20.57
N PRO A 398 -20.44 -17.87 -19.93
CA PRO A 398 -19.37 -17.05 -20.47
C PRO A 398 -18.01 -17.76 -20.35
N LEU A 399 -17.14 -17.52 -21.33
CA LEU A 399 -15.74 -17.99 -21.33
C LEU A 399 -14.75 -16.83 -21.22
N ALA A 400 -15.02 -15.70 -21.88
CA ALA A 400 -14.11 -14.57 -21.90
C ALA A 400 -14.84 -13.25 -22.24
N GLU A 401 -14.26 -12.12 -21.85
CA GLU A 401 -14.65 -10.79 -22.33
C GLU A 401 -13.63 -10.29 -23.35
N LEU A 402 -14.14 -9.73 -24.44
CA LEU A 402 -13.38 -9.19 -25.56
C LEU A 402 -13.48 -7.66 -25.52
N ASN A 403 -12.36 -6.97 -25.37
CA ASN A 403 -12.26 -5.52 -25.49
C ASN A 403 -11.63 -5.18 -26.84
N TRP A 404 -12.47 -4.94 -27.85
CA TRP A 404 -12.03 -4.73 -29.23
C TRP A 404 -11.18 -3.46 -29.37
N ASP A 405 -10.13 -3.53 -30.16
CA ASP A 405 -9.37 -2.37 -30.61
C ASP A 405 -9.87 -1.85 -31.97
N ALA A 406 -9.20 -0.82 -32.49
CA ALA A 406 -9.54 -0.21 -33.76
C ALA A 406 -9.40 -1.17 -34.96
N ASP A 407 -8.49 -2.15 -34.85
CA ASP A 407 -8.20 -3.13 -35.90
C ASP A 407 -9.06 -4.41 -35.78
N SER A 408 -9.80 -4.54 -34.67
CA SER A 408 -10.61 -5.71 -34.33
C SER A 408 -9.81 -7.01 -34.34
N ASP A 409 -8.57 -6.94 -33.83
CA ASP A 409 -7.58 -8.03 -33.79
C ASP A 409 -6.86 -8.05 -32.43
N ILE A 410 -7.41 -8.81 -31.48
CA ILE A 410 -7.06 -8.67 -30.05
C ILE A 410 -6.45 -9.94 -29.46
N PHE A 411 -5.50 -9.75 -28.54
CA PHE A 411 -4.72 -10.81 -27.93
C PHE A 411 -4.85 -10.81 -26.40
N PHE A 412 -4.84 -12.01 -25.80
CA PHE A 412 -4.83 -12.16 -24.35
C PHE A 412 -3.59 -11.51 -23.71
N ASP A 413 -2.42 -11.64 -24.32
CA ASP A 413 -1.16 -11.10 -23.78
C ASP A 413 -1.10 -9.56 -23.75
N ASN A 414 -2.01 -8.87 -24.44
CA ASN A 414 -2.14 -7.42 -24.47
C ASN A 414 -3.21 -6.89 -23.50
N GLU A 415 -3.73 -7.72 -22.59
CA GLU A 415 -4.82 -7.37 -21.63
C GLU A 415 -6.15 -6.97 -22.30
N GLN A 416 -6.35 -7.36 -23.57
CA GLN A 416 -7.58 -7.07 -24.32
C GLN A 416 -8.65 -8.17 -24.17
N ILE A 417 -8.26 -9.36 -23.67
CA ILE A 417 -9.14 -10.49 -23.42
C ILE A 417 -9.11 -10.83 -21.93
N GLU A 418 -10.27 -10.77 -21.25
CA GLU A 418 -10.41 -11.14 -19.84
C GLU A 418 -10.96 -12.58 -19.75
N ASP A 419 -10.34 -13.42 -18.92
CA ASP A 419 -10.70 -14.84 -18.77
C ASP A 419 -11.79 -15.03 -17.71
N CYS A 420 -12.90 -15.64 -18.09
CA CYS A 420 -14.07 -15.82 -17.23
C CYS A 420 -14.26 -17.27 -16.78
N ARG A 421 -13.29 -18.14 -17.04
CA ARG A 421 -13.37 -19.57 -16.70
C ARG A 421 -13.07 -19.79 -15.22
N ASP A 422 -13.84 -20.66 -14.58
CA ASP A 422 -13.63 -21.03 -13.19
C ASP A 422 -12.70 -22.25 -13.09
N ILE A 423 -11.55 -22.11 -12.43
CA ILE A 423 -10.66 -23.26 -12.21
C ILE A 423 -11.18 -24.10 -11.04
N PHE A 424 -11.72 -25.27 -11.34
CA PHE A 424 -12.22 -26.22 -10.36
C PHE A 424 -11.12 -27.17 -9.89
N ARG A 425 -10.79 -27.08 -8.59
CA ARG A 425 -9.89 -28.02 -7.91
C ARG A 425 -10.64 -29.30 -7.52
N PRO A 426 -9.98 -30.47 -7.49
CA PRO A 426 -10.58 -31.68 -6.94
C PRO A 426 -11.16 -31.45 -5.54
N LEU A 427 -12.30 -32.06 -5.22
CA LEU A 427 -12.97 -31.90 -3.91
C LEU A 427 -12.07 -32.21 -2.71
N THR A 428 -11.04 -33.04 -2.89
CA THR A 428 -10.02 -33.36 -1.88
C THR A 428 -9.04 -32.23 -1.60
N GLN A 429 -9.06 -31.14 -2.38
CA GLN A 429 -8.12 -30.01 -2.34
C GLN A 429 -8.82 -28.65 -2.16
N GLN A 430 -10.09 -28.64 -1.71
CA GLN A 430 -10.90 -27.42 -1.52
C GLN A 430 -10.48 -26.59 -0.27
N ASN A 431 -9.49 -27.04 0.51
CA ASN A 431 -9.10 -26.45 1.79
C ASN A 431 -8.09 -25.28 1.68
N GLY A 432 -8.44 -24.21 0.98
CA GLY A 432 -7.65 -22.97 1.02
C GLY A 432 -8.53 -21.74 1.15
N CYS A 433 -8.29 -20.90 2.17
CA CYS A 433 -8.80 -19.52 2.22
C CYS A 433 -8.09 -18.59 1.20
N CYS A 434 -7.36 -19.16 0.25
CA CYS A 434 -6.47 -18.48 -0.66
C CYS A 434 -7.12 -18.50 -2.05
N SER A 435 -7.18 -17.34 -2.70
CA SER A 435 -7.58 -17.23 -4.11
C SER A 435 -6.62 -18.04 -4.98
N PHE A 436 -5.31 -17.84 -4.75
CA PHE A 436 -4.26 -18.59 -5.42
C PHE A 436 -3.18 -19.03 -4.43
N THR A 437 -2.60 -20.18 -4.71
CA THR A 437 -1.40 -20.69 -4.05
C THR A 437 -0.23 -20.54 -5.01
N VAL A 438 0.92 -20.11 -4.48
CA VAL A 438 2.14 -19.92 -5.28
C VAL A 438 3.23 -20.83 -4.75
N GLY A 439 3.74 -21.70 -5.61
CA GLY A 439 4.93 -22.51 -5.37
C GLY A 439 6.21 -21.78 -5.77
N ASP A 440 7.37 -22.31 -5.36
CA ASP A 440 8.67 -21.74 -5.74
C ASP A 440 9.15 -22.19 -7.13
N GLY A 441 8.34 -22.98 -7.85
CA GLY A 441 8.66 -23.52 -9.18
C GLY A 441 9.79 -24.54 -9.21
N LYS A 442 10.33 -24.94 -8.05
CA LYS A 442 11.48 -25.85 -7.92
C LYS A 442 11.16 -27.05 -7.03
N THR A 443 10.71 -26.78 -5.82
CA THR A 443 10.42 -27.78 -4.77
C THR A 443 8.95 -27.85 -4.43
N THR A 444 8.22 -26.75 -4.62
CA THR A 444 6.77 -26.67 -4.47
C THR A 444 6.16 -26.02 -5.71
N HIS A 445 4.98 -26.51 -6.09
CA HIS A 445 4.19 -25.99 -7.19
C HIS A 445 2.80 -25.66 -6.67
N GLY A 446 2.37 -24.42 -6.87
CA GLY A 446 1.04 -23.94 -6.51
C GLY A 446 0.09 -23.97 -7.71
N ASP A 447 -0.93 -23.12 -7.68
CA ASP A 447 -1.70 -22.78 -8.89
C ASP A 447 -0.83 -21.99 -9.88
N PHE A 448 0.14 -21.23 -9.35
CA PHE A 448 1.20 -20.57 -10.09
C PHE A 448 2.57 -20.86 -9.45
N ASP A 449 3.64 -20.70 -10.23
CA ASP A 449 5.03 -20.84 -9.75
C ASP A 449 5.73 -19.48 -9.56
N LYS A 450 5.02 -18.37 -9.81
CA LYS A 450 5.51 -17.00 -9.66
C LYS A 450 4.44 -16.11 -9.02
N ILE A 451 4.87 -15.22 -8.12
CA ILE A 451 3.96 -14.33 -7.37
C ILE A 451 3.33 -13.31 -8.33
N GLU A 452 4.12 -12.81 -9.27
CA GLU A 452 3.72 -11.82 -10.28
C GLU A 452 2.65 -12.40 -11.23
N GLU A 453 2.72 -13.70 -11.53
CA GLU A 453 1.70 -14.37 -12.33
C GLU A 453 0.39 -14.54 -11.57
N ALA A 454 0.45 -14.90 -10.29
CA ALA A 454 -0.74 -14.96 -9.44
C ALA A 454 -1.42 -13.60 -9.27
N LEU A 455 -0.63 -12.52 -9.14
CA LEU A 455 -1.14 -11.15 -9.07
C LEU A 455 -1.86 -10.71 -10.36
N ARG A 456 -1.36 -11.13 -11.53
CA ARG A 456 -2.02 -10.83 -12.82
C ARG A 456 -3.38 -11.51 -12.98
N HIS A 457 -3.56 -12.67 -12.35
CA HIS A 457 -4.82 -13.42 -12.41
C HIS A 457 -5.79 -13.06 -11.28
N LEU A 458 -5.42 -12.19 -10.33
CA LEU A 458 -6.38 -11.72 -9.32
C LEU A 458 -7.47 -10.88 -10.00
N PRO A 459 -8.75 -11.07 -9.60
CA PRO A 459 -9.83 -10.24 -10.09
C PRO A 459 -9.64 -8.79 -9.64
N LYS A 460 -10.28 -7.86 -10.34
CA LYS A 460 -10.20 -6.42 -10.00
C LYS A 460 -10.59 -6.11 -8.56
N SER A 461 -11.43 -6.94 -7.93
CA SER A 461 -11.86 -6.81 -6.52
C SER A 461 -10.80 -7.19 -5.48
N GLY A 462 -9.66 -7.77 -5.89
CA GLY A 462 -8.58 -8.23 -5.02
C GLY A 462 -8.66 -9.71 -4.66
N GLY A 463 -7.85 -10.15 -3.68
CA GLY A 463 -7.83 -11.54 -3.23
C GLY A 463 -6.63 -11.91 -2.37
N LYS A 464 -6.58 -13.18 -1.95
CA LYS A 464 -5.52 -13.70 -1.07
C LYS A 464 -4.58 -14.62 -1.85
N ILE A 465 -3.28 -14.28 -1.88
CA ILE A 465 -2.21 -15.13 -2.40
C ILE A 465 -1.50 -15.80 -1.22
N CYS A 466 -1.44 -17.13 -1.24
CA CYS A 466 -0.74 -17.90 -0.21
C CYS A 466 0.53 -18.51 -0.79
N LEU A 467 1.68 -18.14 -0.23
CA LEU A 467 2.97 -18.64 -0.66
C LEU A 467 3.28 -19.96 0.07
N LEU A 468 3.50 -21.01 -0.71
CA LEU A 468 3.91 -22.31 -0.20
C LEU A 468 5.34 -22.24 0.36
N PRO A 469 5.75 -23.20 1.22
CA PRO A 469 7.13 -23.32 1.68
C PRO A 469 8.10 -23.44 0.49
N GLY A 470 9.16 -22.63 0.47
CA GLY A 470 10.08 -22.61 -0.67
C GLY A 470 10.92 -21.34 -0.74
N LEU A 471 11.81 -21.29 -1.75
CA LEU A 471 12.63 -20.12 -2.06
C LEU A 471 12.10 -19.44 -3.33
N HIS A 472 11.26 -18.44 -3.14
CA HIS A 472 10.62 -17.65 -4.19
C HIS A 472 11.55 -16.53 -4.65
N GLU A 473 11.78 -16.44 -5.96
CA GLU A 473 12.52 -15.34 -6.58
C GLU A 473 11.51 -14.37 -7.19
N ALA A 474 11.42 -13.14 -6.67
CA ALA A 474 10.40 -12.19 -7.08
C ALA A 474 10.81 -10.72 -6.89
N ASN A 475 10.36 -9.86 -7.79
CA ASN A 475 10.37 -8.40 -7.66
C ASN A 475 8.97 -7.93 -8.04
N VAL A 476 8.11 -7.85 -7.03
CA VAL A 476 6.67 -7.70 -7.17
C VAL A 476 6.29 -6.22 -7.18
N LEU A 477 5.67 -5.77 -8.27
CA LEU A 477 5.05 -4.44 -8.38
C LEU A 477 3.53 -4.55 -8.20
N ILE A 478 2.98 -3.86 -7.21
CA ILE A 478 1.54 -3.69 -6.99
C ILE A 478 1.23 -2.21 -7.18
N GLN A 479 0.63 -1.87 -8.33
CA GLN A 479 0.33 -0.49 -8.68
C GLN A 479 -1.16 -0.29 -8.94
N GLY A 480 -1.78 0.69 -8.27
CA GLY A 480 -3.20 1.02 -8.47
C GLY A 480 -4.17 -0.11 -8.11
N LYS A 481 -3.77 -1.06 -7.24
CA LYS A 481 -4.59 -2.21 -6.88
C LYS A 481 -5.10 -2.12 -5.45
N HIS A 482 -6.12 -2.92 -5.14
CA HIS A 482 -6.75 -2.91 -3.82
C HIS A 482 -7.11 -4.30 -3.31
N ASN A 483 -7.25 -4.43 -1.99
CA ASN A 483 -7.70 -5.65 -1.28
C ASN A 483 -6.85 -6.89 -1.56
N ILE A 484 -5.52 -6.74 -1.56
CA ILE A 484 -4.59 -7.85 -1.83
C ILE A 484 -3.90 -8.27 -0.54
N LYS A 485 -3.99 -9.56 -0.21
CA LYS A 485 -3.26 -10.15 0.93
C LYS A 485 -2.29 -11.21 0.44
N ILE A 486 -0.99 -11.02 0.69
CA ILE A 486 0.07 -11.99 0.39
C ILE A 486 0.58 -12.54 1.72
N GLU A 487 0.40 -13.84 1.93
CA GLU A 487 0.72 -14.51 3.19
C GLU A 487 1.61 -15.72 2.96
N GLY A 488 2.72 -15.81 3.70
CA GLY A 488 3.64 -16.94 3.66
C GLY A 488 3.38 -18.01 4.71
N CYS A 489 4.25 -19.01 4.74
CA CYS A 489 4.29 -20.07 5.76
C CYS A 489 5.36 -19.78 6.83
N GLY A 490 5.43 -18.53 7.29
CA GLY A 490 6.44 -18.03 8.22
C GLY A 490 7.87 -18.27 7.70
N LYS A 491 8.73 -18.79 8.57
CA LYS A 491 10.15 -19.09 8.27
C LYS A 491 10.41 -20.05 7.11
N ASN A 492 9.38 -20.76 6.66
CA ASN A 492 9.50 -21.76 5.60
C ASN A 492 9.28 -21.16 4.20
N THR A 493 8.71 -19.95 4.12
CA THR A 493 8.57 -19.20 2.87
C THR A 493 9.63 -18.10 2.86
N ARG A 494 10.52 -18.15 1.88
CA ARG A 494 11.56 -17.14 1.69
C ARG A 494 11.37 -16.48 0.35
N VAL A 495 11.36 -15.16 0.33
CA VAL A 495 11.30 -14.36 -0.90
C VAL A 495 12.61 -13.58 -1.02
N ILE A 496 13.22 -13.69 -2.20
CA ILE A 496 14.47 -13.01 -2.56
C ILE A 496 14.26 -12.27 -3.89
N PRO A 497 14.98 -11.16 -4.14
CA PRO A 497 14.89 -10.45 -5.42
C PRO A 497 15.37 -11.35 -6.56
N GLN A 498 14.86 -11.13 -7.78
CA GLN A 498 15.26 -11.87 -8.98
C GLN A 498 16.74 -11.60 -9.33
N LYS A 499 17.32 -12.51 -10.12
CA LYS A 499 18.74 -12.48 -10.46
C LYS A 499 19.17 -11.21 -11.19
N GLU A 500 18.33 -10.72 -12.09
CA GLU A 500 18.63 -9.54 -12.92
C GLU A 500 18.45 -8.22 -12.15
N THR A 501 17.73 -8.24 -11.03
CA THR A 501 17.23 -7.06 -10.29
C THR A 501 17.46 -7.18 -8.78
N ARG A 502 18.65 -7.66 -8.37
CA ARG A 502 19.01 -7.91 -6.96
C ARG A 502 18.95 -6.69 -6.04
N GLU A 503 19.14 -5.49 -6.60
CA GLU A 503 19.11 -4.22 -5.86
C GLU A 503 17.71 -3.60 -5.82
N SER A 504 16.80 -4.05 -6.68
CA SER A 504 15.42 -3.61 -6.71
C SER A 504 14.63 -4.18 -5.53
N PRO A 505 13.56 -3.50 -5.08
CA PRO A 505 12.74 -3.96 -3.97
C PRO A 505 12.05 -5.30 -4.26
N ILE A 506 11.89 -6.13 -3.23
CA ILE A 506 11.16 -7.39 -3.35
C ILE A 506 9.67 -7.10 -3.55
N PHE A 507 9.12 -6.15 -2.77
CA PHE A 507 7.78 -5.63 -2.95
C PHE A 507 7.82 -4.12 -3.13
N GLN A 508 7.29 -3.63 -4.25
CA GLN A 508 7.02 -2.23 -4.50
C GLN A 508 5.51 -2.03 -4.62
N ILE A 509 4.95 -1.17 -3.77
CA ILE A 509 3.52 -0.89 -3.72
C ILE A 509 3.31 0.59 -4.01
N ILE A 510 2.62 0.90 -5.11
CA ILE A 510 2.41 2.26 -5.59
C ILE A 510 0.91 2.55 -5.65
N ASP A 511 0.47 3.67 -5.06
CA ASP A 511 -0.92 4.17 -5.14
C ASP A 511 -1.98 3.07 -4.94
N SER A 512 -1.82 2.26 -3.90
CA SER A 512 -2.64 1.07 -3.64
C SER A 512 -3.29 1.12 -2.25
N GLU A 513 -4.38 0.37 -2.08
CA GLU A 513 -5.22 0.38 -0.88
C GLU A 513 -5.45 -1.03 -0.32
N CYS A 514 -5.55 -1.20 1.01
CA CYS A 514 -5.88 -2.48 1.65
C CYS A 514 -4.93 -3.62 1.22
N ILE A 515 -3.61 -3.39 1.35
CA ILE A 515 -2.59 -4.38 1.01
C ILE A 515 -1.96 -4.96 2.26
N ALA A 516 -1.86 -6.29 2.36
CA ALA A 516 -1.25 -6.96 3.50
C ALA A 516 -0.10 -7.89 3.07
N LEU A 517 1.07 -7.71 3.68
CA LEU A 517 2.26 -8.58 3.49
C LEU A 517 2.58 -9.27 4.82
N LEU A 518 2.31 -10.57 4.90
CA LEU A 518 2.29 -11.30 6.17
C LEU A 518 3.12 -12.59 6.19
N ASP A 519 3.71 -12.88 7.36
CA ASP A 519 4.25 -14.19 7.73
C ASP A 519 5.23 -14.80 6.71
N MET A 520 6.26 -14.05 6.29
CA MET A 520 7.31 -14.56 5.40
C MET A 520 8.72 -14.05 5.75
N ASP A 521 9.75 -14.73 5.23
CA ASP A 521 11.13 -14.26 5.24
C ASP A 521 11.42 -13.46 3.98
N LEU A 522 11.78 -12.18 4.14
CA LEU A 522 12.23 -11.32 3.05
C LEU A 522 13.73 -11.12 3.17
N VAL A 523 14.50 -11.50 2.15
CA VAL A 523 15.96 -11.44 2.21
C VAL A 523 16.51 -10.74 0.97
N THR A 524 17.06 -9.56 1.20
CA THR A 524 17.86 -8.82 0.21
C THR A 524 19.21 -8.46 0.80
N LEU A 525 20.29 -8.83 0.11
CA LEU A 525 21.67 -8.60 0.54
C LEU A 525 22.23 -7.25 0.06
N GLY A 526 21.54 -6.54 -0.84
CA GLY A 526 22.02 -5.28 -1.44
C GLY A 526 20.98 -4.18 -1.60
N GLY A 527 19.68 -4.52 -1.56
CA GLY A 527 18.60 -3.56 -1.80
C GLY A 527 17.69 -3.34 -0.58
N THR A 528 16.47 -2.89 -0.88
CA THR A 528 15.37 -2.68 0.07
C THR A 528 14.38 -3.84 -0.02
N ALA A 529 13.74 -4.24 1.08
CA ALA A 529 12.79 -5.37 1.01
C ALA A 529 11.40 -4.91 0.56
N ILE A 530 10.88 -3.84 1.18
CA ILE A 530 9.53 -3.31 0.89
C ILE A 530 9.64 -1.79 0.67
N VAL A 531 9.09 -1.33 -0.45
CA VAL A 531 8.95 0.09 -0.80
C VAL A 531 7.47 0.39 -1.01
N LEU A 532 6.94 1.38 -0.30
CA LEU A 532 5.58 1.90 -0.48
C LEU A 532 5.66 3.36 -0.94
N GLU A 533 5.01 3.69 -2.04
CA GLU A 533 5.07 5.02 -2.65
C GLU A 533 3.66 5.54 -2.99
N GLY A 534 3.30 6.69 -2.43
CA GLY A 534 2.11 7.45 -2.84
C GLY A 534 2.51 8.63 -3.72
N THR A 535 1.95 8.74 -4.92
CA THR A 535 2.15 9.93 -5.78
C THR A 535 1.60 11.20 -5.11
N GLY A 536 0.62 11.05 -4.21
CA GLY A 536 0.16 12.06 -3.26
C GLY A 536 -0.38 11.42 -1.98
N PHE A 537 -0.50 12.22 -0.91
CA PHE A 537 -1.10 11.76 0.34
C PHE A 537 -2.53 11.23 0.12
N GLY A 538 -2.81 10.04 0.65
CA GLY A 538 -4.11 9.36 0.55
C GLY A 538 -4.23 8.37 -0.62
N ASN A 539 -3.33 8.40 -1.60
CA ASN A 539 -3.33 7.41 -2.70
C ASN A 539 -2.80 6.04 -2.23
N LEU A 540 -1.85 6.04 -1.31
CA LEU A 540 -1.33 4.86 -0.64
C LEU A 540 -1.91 4.77 0.76
N LYS A 541 -2.79 3.79 1.02
CA LYS A 541 -3.47 3.70 2.33
C LYS A 541 -3.83 2.29 2.78
N GLU A 542 -3.99 2.12 4.08
CA GLU A 542 -4.42 0.86 4.70
C GLU A 542 -3.49 -0.30 4.35
N ILE A 543 -2.19 -0.13 4.63
CA ILE A 543 -1.17 -1.15 4.34
C ILE A 543 -0.73 -1.83 5.65
N GLU A 544 -0.77 -3.16 5.68
CA GLU A 544 -0.36 -3.99 6.81
C GLU A 544 0.93 -4.75 6.47
N ILE A 545 1.97 -4.57 7.29
CA ILE A 545 3.23 -5.33 7.21
C ILE A 545 3.43 -6.02 8.55
N GLY A 546 3.14 -7.32 8.60
CA GLY A 546 2.94 -8.05 9.84
C GLY A 546 3.67 -9.39 9.92
N GLY A 547 4.36 -9.66 11.04
CA GLY A 547 4.91 -11.01 11.32
C GLY A 547 6.06 -11.45 10.40
N ASN A 548 6.65 -10.54 9.63
CA ASN A 548 7.72 -10.86 8.69
C ASN A 548 9.09 -10.89 9.36
N ARG A 549 10.02 -11.64 8.75
CA ARG A 549 11.44 -11.61 9.12
C ARG A 549 12.24 -11.04 7.95
N ILE A 550 12.80 -9.85 8.13
CA ILE A 550 13.42 -9.08 7.05
C ILE A 550 14.93 -8.96 7.27
N ILE A 551 15.71 -9.37 6.28
CA ILE A 551 17.14 -9.06 6.18
C ILE A 551 17.32 -8.10 5.00
N ALA A 552 17.89 -6.92 5.26
CA ALA A 552 18.05 -5.88 4.26
C ALA A 552 19.37 -5.12 4.39
N CYS A 553 19.76 -4.41 3.32
CA CYS A 553 21.02 -3.67 3.25
C CYS A 553 20.87 -2.16 3.00
N LYS A 554 19.81 -1.67 2.35
CA LYS A 554 19.51 -0.23 2.27
C LYS A 554 18.54 0.18 3.38
N GLU A 555 17.25 0.09 3.12
CA GLU A 555 16.16 0.12 4.10
C GLU A 555 15.50 -1.26 4.17
N ALA A 556 14.90 -1.64 5.29
CA ALA A 556 14.04 -2.84 5.29
C ALA A 556 12.65 -2.49 4.76
N ILE A 557 12.09 -1.38 5.25
CA ILE A 557 10.79 -0.85 4.85
C ILE A 557 10.95 0.64 4.61
N GLN A 558 10.65 1.09 3.39
CA GLN A 558 10.62 2.49 3.02
C GLN A 558 9.18 2.87 2.66
N ILE A 559 8.69 3.96 3.24
CA ILE A 559 7.34 4.47 3.02
C ILE A 559 7.44 5.94 2.67
N ASP A 560 6.85 6.31 1.54
CA ASP A 560 6.69 7.69 1.12
C ASP A 560 5.21 8.01 0.90
N ARG A 561 4.71 9.01 1.64
CA ARG A 561 3.32 9.52 1.61
C ARG A 561 2.23 8.45 1.84
N GLY A 562 2.36 7.67 2.92
CA GLY A 562 1.35 6.67 3.31
C GLY A 562 0.28 7.18 4.27
N LEU A 563 -0.90 6.54 4.29
CA LEU A 563 -1.97 6.80 5.27
C LEU A 563 -2.43 5.50 5.93
N ASN A 564 -2.57 5.49 7.26
CA ASN A 564 -3.00 4.30 8.01
C ASN A 564 -2.11 3.06 7.72
N ILE A 565 -0.79 3.24 7.84
CA ILE A 565 0.18 2.17 7.65
C ILE A 565 0.46 1.49 8.99
N HIS A 566 0.34 0.16 9.02
CA HIS A 566 0.54 -0.64 10.22
C HIS A 566 1.72 -1.60 10.06
N ILE A 567 2.81 -1.37 10.80
CA ILE A 567 4.00 -2.22 10.81
C ILE A 567 4.12 -2.90 12.17
N HIS A 568 3.88 -4.22 12.24
CA HIS A 568 3.85 -4.90 13.52
C HIS A 568 4.49 -6.28 13.57
N HIS A 569 5.03 -6.64 14.73
CA HIS A 569 5.56 -7.97 15.00
C HIS A 569 6.65 -8.44 14.01
N ASN A 570 7.30 -7.51 13.31
CA ASN A 570 8.37 -7.86 12.36
C ASN A 570 9.70 -7.99 13.10
N LYS A 571 10.54 -8.90 12.60
CA LYS A 571 11.93 -9.06 13.05
C LYS A 571 12.86 -8.58 11.94
N ILE A 572 13.52 -7.44 12.14
CA ILE A 572 14.32 -6.79 11.10
C ILE A 572 15.81 -6.84 11.46
N ARG A 573 16.64 -7.28 10.51
CA ARG A 573 18.10 -7.34 10.62
C ARG A 573 18.73 -6.59 9.47
N MET A 574 19.33 -5.45 9.78
CA MET A 574 20.11 -4.69 8.81
C MET A 574 21.54 -5.24 8.75
N LEU A 575 22.07 -5.41 7.55
CA LEU A 575 23.46 -5.80 7.33
C LEU A 575 24.37 -4.57 7.48
N ASP A 576 25.47 -4.71 8.22
CA ASP A 576 26.36 -3.58 8.52
C ASP A 576 27.29 -3.24 7.34
N LYS A 577 26.78 -2.49 6.37
CA LYS A 577 27.52 -2.03 5.18
C LYS A 577 27.58 -0.50 5.12
N ALA A 578 28.60 0.03 4.44
CA ALA A 578 28.66 1.46 4.15
C ALA A 578 27.53 1.86 3.20
N GLY A 579 26.83 2.96 3.49
CA GLY A 579 25.65 3.41 2.73
C GLY A 579 24.34 2.73 3.16
N THR A 580 24.35 1.84 4.15
CA THR A 580 23.12 1.27 4.72
C THR A 580 22.37 2.31 5.53
N GLY A 581 21.10 2.52 5.17
CA GLY A 581 20.18 3.46 5.80
C GLY A 581 19.60 2.96 7.13
N VAL A 582 18.41 3.45 7.43
CA VAL A 582 17.62 3.06 8.62
C VAL A 582 16.83 1.78 8.34
N ALA A 583 16.36 1.09 9.37
CA ALA A 583 15.56 -0.13 9.16
C ALA A 583 14.16 0.20 8.62
N ILE A 584 13.50 1.19 9.23
CA ILE A 584 12.20 1.68 8.80
C ILE A 584 12.31 3.17 8.55
N TYR A 585 12.03 3.59 7.32
CA TYR A 585 11.85 5.00 6.96
C TYR A 585 10.38 5.24 6.64
N LEU A 586 9.76 6.26 7.24
CA LEU A 586 8.40 6.64 6.87
C LEU A 586 8.17 8.15 6.79
N THR A 587 7.43 8.52 5.75
CA THR A 587 6.60 9.72 5.66
C THR A 587 5.14 9.26 5.61
N ALA A 588 4.39 9.38 6.71
CA ALA A 588 3.01 8.87 6.74
C ALA A 588 2.10 9.57 7.75
N GLU A 589 0.79 9.43 7.54
CA GLU A 589 -0.27 9.88 8.44
C GLU A 589 -0.99 8.70 9.12
N ASP A 590 -1.50 8.91 10.34
CA ASP A 590 -2.34 7.94 11.09
C ASP A 590 -1.74 6.53 11.21
N SER A 591 -0.41 6.44 11.31
CA SER A 591 0.31 5.17 11.17
C SER A 591 0.83 4.64 12.50
N LEU A 592 0.92 3.31 12.62
CA LEU A 592 1.33 2.61 13.84
C LEU A 592 2.50 1.67 13.54
N ILE A 593 3.57 1.80 14.32
CA ILE A 593 4.73 0.92 14.30
C ILE A 593 4.86 0.30 15.68
N ASP A 594 4.56 -0.99 15.81
CA ASP A 594 4.53 -1.63 17.12
C ASP A 594 5.13 -3.04 17.21
N ARG A 595 5.68 -3.38 18.37
CA ARG A 595 6.16 -4.74 18.68
C ARG A 595 7.17 -5.28 17.67
N ASN A 596 7.96 -4.42 17.02
CA ASN A 596 9.02 -4.84 16.10
C ASN A 596 10.36 -5.05 16.84
N ASP A 597 11.14 -6.05 16.44
CA ASP A 597 12.50 -6.31 16.94
C ASP A 597 13.53 -6.00 15.86
N ILE A 598 14.14 -4.82 15.97
CA ILE A 598 15.03 -4.20 14.97
C ILE A 598 16.47 -4.22 15.48
N GLY A 599 17.41 -4.61 14.63
CA GLY A 599 18.82 -4.36 14.92
C GLY A 599 19.77 -4.60 13.76
N VAL A 600 21.03 -4.24 14.00
CA VAL A 600 22.11 -4.30 13.00
C VAL A 600 23.02 -5.51 13.28
N ILE A 601 23.32 -6.28 12.23
CA ILE A 601 24.25 -7.41 12.26
C ILE A 601 25.62 -6.95 11.77
N LEU A 602 26.61 -6.98 12.66
CA LEU A 602 28.01 -6.68 12.34
C LEU A 602 28.56 -7.64 11.29
N ALA A 603 29.39 -7.09 10.39
CA ALA A 603 30.13 -7.86 9.40
C ALA A 603 30.94 -9.01 10.01
N GLU A 604 31.70 -8.79 11.08
CA GLU A 604 32.54 -9.87 11.68
C GLU A 604 31.75 -11.05 12.29
N LYS A 605 30.43 -10.88 12.52
CA LYS A 605 29.56 -11.93 13.07
C LYS A 605 28.76 -12.65 11.98
N THR A 606 28.85 -12.21 10.73
CA THR A 606 28.39 -13.03 9.62
C THR A 606 29.28 -14.28 9.53
N PRO A 607 28.72 -15.45 9.22
CA PRO A 607 29.51 -16.67 9.16
C PRO A 607 30.53 -16.60 8.01
N PRO A 608 31.84 -16.76 8.26
CA PRO A 608 32.77 -17.11 7.20
C PRO A 608 32.45 -18.53 6.70
N SER A 609 32.54 -18.80 5.39
CA SER A 609 32.33 -20.18 4.92
C SER A 609 33.57 -21.02 5.16
N ASP A 610 33.48 -21.95 6.09
CA ASP A 610 34.39 -23.10 6.17
C ASP A 610 33.96 -24.13 5.12
N ASN A 611 34.22 -23.86 3.83
CA ASN A 611 34.15 -24.89 2.79
C ASN A 611 35.55 -25.51 2.62
N PRO A 612 35.77 -26.78 3.01
CA PRO A 612 37.10 -27.39 2.90
C PRO A 612 37.55 -27.66 1.46
N ASN A 613 36.65 -27.58 0.47
CA ASN A 613 36.89 -28.05 -0.91
C ASN A 613 36.52 -27.05 -2.03
N GLY A 614 36.24 -25.78 -1.72
CA GLY A 614 35.93 -24.73 -2.71
C GLY A 614 36.28 -23.36 -2.16
N GLY A 615 36.71 -22.44 -3.02
CA GLY A 615 37.19 -21.10 -2.62
C GLY A 615 36.24 -20.34 -1.68
N GLU A 616 36.78 -19.37 -0.94
CA GLU A 616 36.07 -18.54 0.04
C GLU A 616 34.77 -17.98 -0.55
N THR A 617 33.60 -18.31 0.02
CA THR A 617 32.38 -17.58 -0.36
C THR A 617 32.44 -16.19 0.24
N PRO A 618 32.12 -15.13 -0.53
CA PRO A 618 32.24 -13.76 -0.06
C PRO A 618 31.36 -13.46 1.17
N ASP A 619 31.83 -12.58 2.06
CA ASP A 619 31.01 -12.01 3.11
C ASP A 619 30.01 -11.00 2.48
N PRO A 620 28.69 -11.16 2.63
CA PRO A 620 27.71 -10.24 2.03
C PRO A 620 27.77 -8.81 2.56
N THR A 621 28.42 -8.56 3.70
CA THR A 621 28.71 -7.20 4.17
C THR A 621 29.94 -6.55 3.53
N ASP A 622 30.76 -7.31 2.78
CA ASP A 622 31.89 -6.77 2.02
C ASP A 622 31.37 -5.97 0.80
N PRO A 623 31.68 -4.68 0.67
CA PRO A 623 31.32 -3.89 -0.50
C PRO A 623 31.86 -4.43 -1.83
N CYS A 624 32.96 -5.18 -1.79
CA CYS A 624 33.58 -5.78 -2.97
C CYS A 624 33.09 -7.21 -3.25
N ALA A 625 32.22 -7.77 -2.40
CA ALA A 625 31.68 -9.10 -2.59
C ALA A 625 30.72 -9.15 -3.78
N ASP A 626 30.96 -10.12 -4.68
CA ASP A 626 29.97 -10.51 -5.66
C ASP A 626 28.86 -11.33 -4.98
N LEU A 627 27.75 -10.65 -4.68
CA LEU A 627 26.60 -11.24 -4.00
C LEU A 627 25.95 -12.39 -4.80
N GLU A 628 26.14 -12.46 -6.13
CA GLU A 628 25.62 -13.56 -6.94
C GLU A 628 26.24 -14.91 -6.57
N ILE A 629 27.49 -14.92 -6.10
CA ILE A 629 28.15 -16.14 -5.61
C ILE A 629 27.38 -16.72 -4.41
N ILE A 630 26.82 -15.85 -3.57
CA ILE A 630 26.05 -16.26 -2.39
C ILE A 630 24.67 -16.76 -2.82
N TYR A 631 23.95 -16.00 -3.66
CA TYR A 631 22.60 -16.38 -4.12
C TYR A 631 22.60 -17.68 -4.93
N THR A 632 23.65 -17.97 -5.70
CA THR A 632 23.75 -19.20 -6.49
C THR A 632 24.07 -20.44 -5.65
N ASN A 633 24.69 -20.28 -4.47
CA ASN A 633 24.97 -21.37 -3.53
C ASN A 633 23.84 -21.50 -2.49
N ILE A 634 22.70 -22.07 -2.91
CA ILE A 634 21.48 -22.20 -2.07
C ILE A 634 21.75 -22.79 -0.67
N PRO A 635 22.52 -23.90 -0.51
CA PRO A 635 22.81 -24.44 0.83
C PRO A 635 23.55 -23.43 1.73
N ALA A 636 24.55 -22.72 1.19
CA ALA A 636 25.30 -21.72 1.94
C ALA A 636 24.43 -20.51 2.29
N PHE A 637 23.63 -20.02 1.33
CA PHE A 637 22.69 -18.92 1.53
C PHE A 637 21.65 -19.23 2.62
N VAL A 638 21.06 -20.43 2.58
CA VAL A 638 20.07 -20.86 3.58
C VAL A 638 20.70 -20.98 4.97
N ALA A 639 21.92 -21.53 5.07
CA ALA A 639 22.66 -21.63 6.31
C ALA A 639 23.01 -20.24 6.88
N TYR A 640 23.43 -19.32 6.02
CA TYR A 640 23.71 -17.92 6.36
C TYR A 640 22.50 -17.23 6.99
N ILE A 641 21.34 -17.26 6.32
CA ILE A 641 20.08 -16.68 6.85
C ILE A 641 19.73 -17.29 8.21
N ASN A 642 19.81 -18.62 8.32
CA ASN A 642 19.47 -19.32 9.55
C ASN A 642 20.38 -18.91 10.72
N LEU A 643 21.67 -18.64 10.46
CA LEU A 643 22.58 -18.18 11.49
C LEU A 643 22.26 -16.75 11.94
N ILE A 644 22.00 -15.82 11.00
CA ILE A 644 21.62 -14.44 11.33
C ILE A 644 20.46 -14.41 12.33
N TRP A 645 19.44 -15.23 12.10
CA TRP A 645 18.28 -15.28 12.97
C TRP A 645 18.57 -15.80 14.39
N GLN A 646 19.69 -16.52 14.58
CA GLN A 646 20.16 -17.05 15.86
C GLN A 646 21.07 -16.06 16.61
N ILE A 647 21.58 -15.01 15.97
CA ILE A 647 22.47 -14.03 16.60
C ILE A 647 21.68 -13.22 17.66
N PRO A 648 22.07 -13.25 18.95
CA PRO A 648 21.44 -12.44 19.98
C PRO A 648 21.93 -10.99 19.90
N LEU A 649 21.02 -10.05 19.68
CA LEU A 649 21.35 -8.62 19.56
C LEU A 649 21.83 -7.98 20.88
N PHE A 650 21.40 -8.48 22.03
CA PHE A 650 21.70 -7.90 23.35
C PHE A 650 23.17 -7.99 23.79
N PHE A 651 23.99 -8.85 23.16
CA PHE A 651 25.39 -9.12 23.55
C PHE A 651 26.41 -8.60 22.53
N ILE A 652 26.07 -7.59 21.72
CA ILE A 652 26.96 -7.07 20.68
C ILE A 652 27.47 -5.64 21.00
N PRO A 653 28.45 -5.46 21.89
CA PRO A 653 29.09 -4.16 22.07
C PRO A 653 30.45 -4.10 21.36
N THR A 654 30.47 -3.73 20.07
CA THR A 654 31.68 -3.17 19.42
C THR A 654 31.27 -2.23 18.29
N ASN A 655 30.84 -1.03 18.66
CA ASN A 655 30.83 0.11 17.74
C ASN A 655 32.28 0.41 17.27
N PRO A 656 32.48 0.98 16.07
CA PRO A 656 31.49 1.67 15.23
C PRO A 656 30.78 0.78 14.20
N TYR A 657 29.44 0.84 14.17
CA TYR A 657 28.64 0.40 13.02
C TYR A 657 28.84 1.35 11.82
N LYS A 658 28.56 0.85 10.61
CA LYS A 658 28.43 1.63 9.37
C LYS A 658 26.97 1.89 9.01
N ALA A 659 26.09 0.92 9.21
CA ALA A 659 24.65 1.03 8.98
C ALA A 659 23.98 1.96 9.99
N LEU A 660 23.11 2.88 9.57
CA LEU A 660 22.44 3.80 10.50
C LEU A 660 21.54 3.06 11.49
N GLY A 661 20.75 2.09 11.00
CA GLY A 661 19.81 1.32 11.82
C GLY A 661 18.63 2.16 12.35
N GLY A 662 17.81 1.57 13.22
CA GLY A 662 16.70 2.28 13.87
C GLY A 662 15.50 2.59 12.99
N ILE A 663 14.66 3.51 13.46
CA ILE A 663 13.43 3.99 12.78
C ILE A 663 13.58 5.48 12.51
N GLN A 664 13.17 5.96 11.33
CA GLN A 664 13.15 7.39 11.01
C GLN A 664 11.77 7.84 10.54
N VAL A 665 11.21 8.80 11.28
CA VAL A 665 9.97 9.50 10.93
C VAL A 665 10.35 10.82 10.27
N ALA A 666 10.07 10.95 8.98
CA ALA A 666 10.43 12.12 8.19
C ALA A 666 9.44 13.28 8.36
N GLY A 667 9.84 14.47 7.90
CA GLY A 667 8.96 15.63 7.79
C GLY A 667 7.72 15.32 6.95
N GLY A 668 6.58 15.89 7.31
CA GLY A 668 5.28 15.60 6.68
C GLY A 668 4.51 14.46 7.34
N SER A 669 5.08 13.80 8.34
CA SER A 669 4.37 12.78 9.12
C SER A 669 3.46 13.40 10.19
N GLU A 670 2.27 12.81 10.37
CA GLU A 670 1.28 13.27 11.34
C GLU A 670 0.56 12.10 12.03
N ARG A 671 0.30 12.19 13.35
CA ARG A 671 -0.43 11.17 14.12
C ARG A 671 0.23 9.78 14.04
N VAL A 672 1.56 9.72 14.17
CA VAL A 672 2.33 8.47 14.10
C VAL A 672 2.67 7.96 15.49
N LYS A 673 2.43 6.66 15.70
CA LYS A 673 2.64 5.97 16.97
C LYS A 673 3.75 4.93 16.86
N LEU A 674 4.73 5.00 17.75
CA LEU A 674 5.85 4.06 17.86
C LEU A 674 5.80 3.40 19.24
N TRP A 675 5.24 2.18 19.30
CA TRP A 675 4.89 1.53 20.57
C TRP A 675 5.57 0.18 20.76
N ASP A 676 6.11 -0.09 21.95
CA ASP A 676 6.56 -1.43 22.33
C ASP A 676 7.62 -2.03 21.36
N ASN A 677 8.39 -1.19 20.65
CA ASN A 677 9.45 -1.64 19.75
C ASN A 677 10.75 -1.85 20.52
N LYS A 678 11.56 -2.77 20.01
CA LYS A 678 12.89 -3.03 20.51
C LYS A 678 13.91 -2.73 19.41
N ILE A 679 14.80 -1.79 19.70
CA ILE A 679 15.76 -1.24 18.73
C ILE A 679 17.17 -1.38 19.32
N SER A 680 18.05 -2.07 18.59
CA SER A 680 19.41 -2.37 19.08
C SER A 680 20.46 -2.25 17.98
N GLY A 681 21.43 -1.37 18.19
CA GLY A 681 22.60 -1.23 17.31
C GLY A 681 22.34 -0.39 16.06
N GLY A 682 23.42 0.14 15.50
CA GLY A 682 23.44 1.07 14.36
C GLY A 682 24.27 2.31 14.65
N ALA A 683 24.78 2.95 13.61
CA ALA A 683 25.64 4.13 13.66
C ALA A 683 24.86 5.41 13.94
N GLY A 684 23.55 5.42 13.70
CA GLY A 684 22.64 6.57 13.85
C GLY A 684 21.96 6.65 15.21
N ASN A 685 20.78 7.30 15.24
CA ASN A 685 19.89 7.27 16.41
C ASN A 685 18.97 6.05 16.38
N GLY A 686 18.45 5.64 17.53
CA GLY A 686 17.46 4.55 17.59
C GLY A 686 16.14 4.95 16.94
N ILE A 687 15.63 6.14 17.28
CA ILE A 687 14.52 6.79 16.59
C ILE A 687 14.98 8.18 16.13
N SER A 688 14.87 8.43 14.84
CA SER A 688 15.19 9.71 14.22
C SER A 688 13.91 10.46 13.84
N LEU A 689 13.81 11.74 14.22
CA LEU A 689 12.68 12.63 13.90
C LEU A 689 13.17 13.74 12.97
N GLY A 690 12.79 13.67 11.70
CA GLY A 690 13.17 14.61 10.65
C GLY A 690 13.55 13.93 9.34
N THR A 691 13.52 14.69 8.25
CA THR A 691 13.90 14.24 6.91
C THR A 691 15.42 14.11 6.79
N SER A 692 15.90 13.06 6.12
CA SER A 692 17.33 12.94 5.79
C SER A 692 17.64 13.86 4.62
N VAL A 693 18.59 14.76 4.81
CA VAL A 693 18.99 15.71 3.75
C VAL A 693 19.90 15.05 2.71
N ALA A 694 20.56 13.93 3.04
CA ALA A 694 21.44 13.24 2.10
C ALA A 694 20.70 12.81 0.83
N LYS A 695 19.50 12.25 0.97
CA LYS A 695 18.66 11.81 -0.17
C LYS A 695 18.26 12.99 -1.08
N PHE A 696 17.83 14.10 -0.47
CA PHE A 696 17.50 15.32 -1.21
C PHE A 696 18.71 15.91 -1.95
N LEU A 697 19.91 15.85 -1.36
CA LEU A 697 21.13 16.33 -2.00
C LEU A 697 21.57 15.41 -3.16
N GLU A 698 21.44 14.09 -3.02
CA GLU A 698 21.71 13.13 -4.11
C GLU A 698 20.78 13.37 -5.31
N GLU A 699 19.48 13.58 -5.08
CA GLU A 699 18.50 13.92 -6.12
C GLU A 699 18.82 15.25 -6.83
N LEU A 700 19.35 16.24 -6.10
CA LEU A 700 19.79 17.50 -6.69
C LEU A 700 21.09 17.36 -7.50
N GLU A 701 22.02 16.51 -7.07
CA GLU A 701 23.28 16.25 -7.77
C GLU A 701 23.04 15.55 -9.12
N GLU A 702 22.19 14.53 -9.18
CA GLU A 702 21.83 13.83 -10.43
C GLU A 702 21.19 14.76 -11.47
N ASN A 703 20.40 15.74 -11.03
CA ASN A 703 19.79 16.75 -11.91
C ASN A 703 20.74 17.88 -12.33
N SER A 704 21.93 17.97 -11.74
CA SER A 704 22.88 19.09 -11.95
C SER A 704 23.96 18.84 -13.01
N GLU A 705 24.12 17.60 -13.49
CA GLU A 705 25.14 17.26 -14.49
C GLU A 705 24.86 17.85 -15.89
N GLU A 706 23.66 18.35 -16.17
CA GLU A 706 23.31 18.91 -17.49
C GLU A 706 23.48 20.44 -17.64
N ASP A 707 23.70 21.22 -16.56
CA ASP A 707 23.42 22.68 -16.63
C ASP A 707 24.38 23.58 -15.82
N ASN A 708 25.68 23.27 -15.84
CA ASN A 708 26.73 24.00 -15.13
C ASN A 708 27.50 25.00 -16.04
N ASP A 709 26.82 26.04 -16.52
CA ASP A 709 27.51 27.26 -16.99
C ASP A 709 27.66 28.21 -15.79
N GLU A 710 28.82 28.16 -15.12
CA GLU A 710 29.18 29.13 -14.07
C GLU A 710 29.07 30.56 -14.64
N GLN A 711 28.09 31.35 -14.18
CA GLN A 711 27.86 32.72 -14.67
C GLN A 711 28.84 33.70 -13.99
N VAL A 712 30.11 33.57 -14.34
CA VAL A 712 31.21 34.43 -13.87
C VAL A 712 31.27 35.68 -14.74
N ILE A 713 31.33 36.85 -14.10
CA ILE A 713 31.50 38.15 -14.75
C ILE A 713 32.85 38.77 -14.33
N GLU A 714 33.65 39.22 -15.30
CA GLU A 714 34.82 40.06 -15.03
C GLU A 714 34.39 41.53 -15.00
N HIS A 715 34.59 42.22 -13.87
CA HIS A 715 34.21 43.63 -13.72
C HIS A 715 35.45 44.51 -13.49
N PRO A 716 35.62 45.66 -14.20
CA PRO A 716 36.82 46.50 -14.10
C PRO A 716 36.86 47.44 -12.89
N GLY A 717 35.86 47.38 -12.00
CA GLY A 717 35.70 48.25 -10.84
C GLY A 717 34.82 49.48 -11.10
N GLY A 718 33.88 49.77 -10.19
CA GLY A 718 32.90 50.86 -10.27
C GLY A 718 31.45 50.40 -10.14
N GLY A 719 30.49 51.29 -10.43
CA GLY A 719 29.07 50.95 -10.40
C GLY A 719 28.65 49.99 -11.53
N ILE A 720 27.83 49.00 -11.21
CA ILE A 720 27.07 48.16 -12.15
C ILE A 720 25.58 48.45 -11.97
N ASN A 721 24.86 48.56 -13.07
CA ASN A 721 23.42 48.68 -13.10
C ASN A 721 22.88 47.54 -13.94
N GLY A 722 21.68 47.06 -13.65
CA GLY A 722 21.09 46.06 -14.50
C GLY A 722 19.60 45.85 -14.30
N TRP A 723 19.02 44.97 -15.11
CA TRP A 723 17.64 44.53 -14.99
C TRP A 723 17.58 43.02 -14.83
N VAL A 724 16.78 42.53 -13.89
CA VAL A 724 16.38 41.13 -13.83
C VAL A 724 15.04 40.98 -14.54
N ARG A 725 14.97 40.10 -15.55
CA ARG A 725 13.78 39.92 -16.38
C ARG A 725 13.41 38.45 -16.58
N ARG A 726 12.11 38.17 -16.65
CA ARG A 726 11.56 36.89 -17.13
C ARG A 726 10.70 37.15 -18.35
N GLU A 727 11.02 36.49 -19.46
CA GLU A 727 10.29 36.64 -20.73
C GLU A 727 10.10 38.11 -21.17
N GLY A 728 11.07 38.97 -20.85
CA GLY A 728 11.05 40.41 -21.16
C GLY A 728 10.40 41.33 -20.13
N ILE A 729 9.76 40.79 -19.07
CA ILE A 729 9.11 41.54 -17.98
C ILE A 729 10.09 41.70 -16.80
N GLY A 730 10.22 42.91 -16.26
CA GLY A 730 11.05 43.20 -15.08
C GLY A 730 10.47 42.61 -13.79
N LEU A 731 11.31 41.96 -12.98
CA LEU A 731 10.89 41.30 -11.74
C LEU A 731 11.30 42.11 -10.51
N ALA A 732 10.34 42.47 -9.67
CA ALA A 732 10.57 43.22 -8.44
C ALA A 732 11.03 42.34 -7.27
N ASN A 733 11.78 42.93 -6.33
CA ASN A 733 12.27 42.28 -5.11
C ASN A 733 13.16 41.04 -5.35
N ILE A 734 13.84 40.97 -6.50
CA ILE A 734 14.82 39.93 -6.78
C ILE A 734 16.18 40.32 -6.20
N THR A 735 16.75 39.47 -5.36
CA THR A 735 18.05 39.67 -4.72
C THR A 735 19.16 39.06 -5.57
N VAL A 736 20.07 39.92 -6.03
CA VAL A 736 21.24 39.54 -6.84
C VAL A 736 22.48 39.63 -5.96
N VAL A 737 23.30 38.59 -5.96
CA VAL A 737 24.54 38.48 -5.20
C VAL A 737 25.72 38.37 -6.15
N PHE A 738 26.74 39.19 -5.92
CA PHE A 738 28.03 39.14 -6.59
C PHE A 738 29.07 38.62 -5.60
N GLU A 739 29.51 37.38 -5.78
CA GLU A 739 30.44 36.71 -4.88
C GLU A 739 31.85 36.66 -5.47
N ARG A 740 32.85 36.92 -4.60
CA ARG A 740 34.27 36.90 -4.96
C ARG A 740 35.04 36.20 -3.85
N LEU A 741 35.86 35.22 -4.19
CA LEU A 741 36.52 34.28 -3.25
C LEU A 741 37.38 34.93 -2.15
N ASP A 742 37.81 36.19 -2.31
CA ASP A 742 38.69 36.89 -1.37
C ASP A 742 38.01 38.03 -0.59
N ARG A 743 36.70 38.27 -0.77
CA ARG A 743 35.96 39.39 -0.15
C ARG A 743 34.52 39.02 0.21
N SER A 744 33.88 39.89 1.01
CA SER A 744 32.45 39.75 1.32
C SER A 744 31.61 39.97 0.06
N PRO A 745 30.54 39.17 -0.14
CA PRO A 745 29.68 39.28 -1.31
C PRO A 745 28.93 40.61 -1.34
N VAL A 746 28.77 41.18 -2.52
CA VAL A 746 27.96 42.40 -2.74
C VAL A 746 26.54 41.98 -3.06
N VAL A 747 25.57 42.44 -2.26
CA VAL A 747 24.15 42.06 -2.38
C VAL A 747 23.32 43.28 -2.77
N THR A 748 22.47 43.14 -3.78
CA THR A 748 21.51 44.18 -4.21
C THR A 748 20.12 43.57 -4.46
N THR A 749 19.09 44.41 -4.56
CA THR A 749 17.70 43.96 -4.78
C THR A 749 17.01 44.83 -5.81
N THR A 750 16.22 44.21 -6.70
CA THR A 750 15.54 44.91 -7.78
C THR A 750 14.33 45.72 -7.32
N ASN A 751 14.10 46.85 -7.97
CA ASN A 751 12.90 47.66 -7.79
C ASN A 751 11.70 47.13 -8.61
N ALA A 752 10.57 47.84 -8.60
CA ALA A 752 9.33 47.45 -9.29
C ALA A 752 9.49 47.15 -10.80
N ASP A 753 10.46 47.78 -11.48
CA ASP A 753 10.73 47.61 -12.91
C ASP A 753 11.82 46.54 -13.18
N GLY A 754 12.24 45.81 -12.15
CA GLY A 754 13.31 44.83 -12.21
C GLY A 754 14.72 45.42 -12.23
N TYR A 755 14.89 46.72 -12.00
CA TYR A 755 16.18 47.40 -12.04
C TYR A 755 16.94 47.31 -10.71
N PHE A 756 18.26 47.08 -10.78
CA PHE A 756 19.17 47.11 -9.63
C PHE A 756 20.44 47.95 -9.91
N PRO A 757 20.92 48.73 -8.93
CA PRO A 757 22.28 49.25 -8.90
C PRO A 757 23.15 48.49 -7.88
N ALA A 758 24.44 48.30 -8.18
CA ALA A 758 25.45 47.80 -7.25
C ALA A 758 26.82 48.45 -7.53
N GLU A 759 27.76 48.35 -6.60
CA GLU A 759 29.12 48.84 -6.76
C GLU A 759 30.09 47.69 -6.52
N LEU A 760 30.92 47.39 -7.52
CA LEU A 760 31.84 46.24 -7.52
C LEU A 760 33.28 46.73 -7.68
N ASP A 761 34.21 46.17 -6.92
CA ASP A 761 35.65 46.37 -7.15
C ASP A 761 36.13 45.64 -8.41
N ALA A 762 37.34 45.96 -8.90
CA ALA A 762 37.91 45.26 -10.05
C ALA A 762 38.22 43.79 -9.73
N GLY A 763 37.64 42.83 -10.47
CA GLY A 763 37.87 41.40 -10.33
C GLY A 763 36.75 40.53 -10.93
N ASP A 764 36.90 39.22 -10.79
CA ASP A 764 35.91 38.23 -11.24
C ASP A 764 34.87 37.99 -10.15
N TYR A 765 33.60 37.97 -10.52
CA TYR A 765 32.47 37.71 -9.63
C TYR A 765 31.61 36.59 -10.16
N GLN A 766 31.26 35.65 -9.29
CA GLN A 766 30.16 34.74 -9.54
C GLN A 766 28.84 35.47 -9.24
N VAL A 767 27.89 35.43 -10.17
CA VAL A 767 26.58 36.07 -10.01
C VAL A 767 25.54 35.03 -9.67
N GLU A 768 24.81 35.24 -8.58
CA GLU A 768 23.73 34.36 -8.13
C GLU A 768 22.44 35.17 -7.87
N ILE A 769 21.28 34.57 -8.13
CA ILE A 769 20.00 35.08 -7.67
C ILE A 769 19.56 34.27 -6.46
N THR A 770 19.34 34.97 -5.35
CA THR A 770 18.98 34.36 -4.06
C THR A 770 17.52 34.64 -3.71
N THR A 771 16.67 34.84 -4.71
CA THR A 771 15.21 34.89 -4.51
C THR A 771 14.63 33.54 -4.93
N PRO A 772 13.79 32.88 -4.09
CA PRO A 772 13.27 31.56 -4.41
C PRO A 772 12.46 31.58 -5.71
N GLY A 773 12.54 30.49 -6.47
CA GLY A 773 11.75 30.32 -7.70
C GLY A 773 12.40 30.82 -8.98
N TYR A 774 13.66 31.28 -8.95
CA TYR A 774 14.32 31.87 -10.12
C TYR A 774 15.78 31.40 -10.29
N LYS A 775 16.11 30.83 -11.45
CA LYS A 775 17.47 30.51 -11.89
C LYS A 775 17.92 31.49 -12.96
N ILE A 776 19.20 31.88 -12.95
CA ILE A 776 19.77 32.70 -14.02
C ILE A 776 19.86 31.84 -15.28
N ASN A 777 19.18 32.25 -16.35
CA ASN A 777 19.29 31.65 -17.66
C ASN A 777 20.52 32.22 -18.38
N ARG A 778 20.65 33.55 -18.44
CA ARG A 778 21.83 34.22 -19.00
C ARG A 778 22.01 35.64 -18.49
N ILE A 779 23.25 36.10 -18.49
CA ILE A 779 23.61 37.51 -18.28
C ILE A 779 24.06 38.12 -19.62
N THR A 780 23.34 39.15 -20.08
CA THR A 780 23.66 39.89 -21.30
C THR A 780 24.16 41.29 -20.95
N PHE A 781 25.33 41.67 -21.44
CA PHE A 781 25.84 43.04 -21.30
C PHE A 781 25.38 43.91 -22.47
N LEU A 782 24.86 45.10 -22.20
CA LEU A 782 24.27 45.99 -23.21
C LEU A 782 25.17 47.20 -23.47
N GLY A 783 25.73 47.32 -24.69
CA GLY A 783 26.36 48.56 -25.19
C GLY A 783 27.87 48.50 -25.50
N ASP A 784 28.28 49.19 -26.57
CA ASP A 784 29.48 48.98 -27.39
C ASP A 784 30.74 49.84 -27.06
N SER A 785 31.90 49.30 -27.47
CA SER A 785 33.22 49.84 -27.85
C SER A 785 33.98 50.94 -27.06
N GLN A 786 33.43 51.64 -26.06
CA GLN A 786 34.17 52.72 -25.36
C GLN A 786 34.32 52.60 -23.82
N LYS A 787 34.22 51.39 -23.24
CA LYS A 787 34.61 51.08 -21.84
C LYS A 787 34.10 52.08 -20.78
N LYS A 788 32.85 52.55 -20.89
CA LYS A 788 32.14 53.21 -19.79
C LYS A 788 30.65 52.83 -19.85
N PHE A 789 30.16 52.33 -18.71
CA PHE A 789 28.80 51.85 -18.37
C PHE A 789 28.58 50.35 -18.60
N SER A 790 28.54 49.48 -17.59
CA SER A 790 27.74 49.45 -16.33
C SER A 790 26.29 49.00 -16.51
N PHE A 791 25.88 48.39 -17.63
CA PHE A 791 24.51 47.87 -17.80
C PHE A 791 24.49 46.37 -18.19
N CYS A 792 23.91 45.54 -17.31
CA CYS A 792 23.66 44.13 -17.58
C CYS A 792 22.16 43.80 -17.52
N GLN A 793 21.74 42.79 -18.26
CA GLN A 793 20.41 42.21 -18.17
C GLN A 793 20.58 40.75 -17.74
N ILE A 794 19.97 40.40 -16.62
CA ILE A 794 19.91 39.05 -16.09
C ILE A 794 18.56 38.47 -16.49
N ASP A 795 18.55 37.60 -17.50
CA ASP A 795 17.36 36.86 -17.87
C ASP A 795 17.25 35.65 -16.92
N VAL A 796 16.12 35.49 -16.25
CA VAL A 796 15.83 34.37 -15.35
C VAL A 796 14.74 33.48 -15.89
N VAL A 797 14.83 32.20 -15.56
CA VAL A 797 13.76 31.21 -15.73
C VAL A 797 13.19 30.88 -14.36
N GLN A 798 11.92 30.46 -14.34
CA GLN A 798 11.30 30.01 -13.11
C GLN A 798 11.80 28.59 -12.80
N GLU A 799 12.36 28.40 -11.62
CA GLU A 799 12.84 27.10 -11.13
C GLU A 799 11.94 26.69 -9.96
N GLU A 800 11.03 25.75 -10.19
CA GLU A 800 10.23 25.17 -9.11
C GLU A 800 11.04 24.09 -8.41
N ILE A 801 11.74 24.48 -7.34
CA ILE A 801 12.30 23.54 -6.38
C ILE A 801 11.20 23.24 -5.35
N ASP A 802 10.64 22.03 -5.38
CA ASP A 802 9.67 21.59 -4.38
C ASP A 802 10.38 21.32 -3.05
N LEU A 803 10.46 22.37 -2.22
CA LEU A 803 10.98 22.29 -0.86
C LEU A 803 9.91 21.85 0.16
N GLY A 804 8.69 21.53 -0.29
CA GLY A 804 7.54 21.24 0.56
C GLY A 804 7.84 20.11 1.55
N ASP A 805 8.33 18.99 1.03
CA ASP A 805 8.64 17.79 1.83
C ASP A 805 9.84 17.99 2.77
N LEU A 806 10.86 18.74 2.32
CA LEU A 806 12.04 19.05 3.13
C LEU A 806 11.71 19.94 4.33
N LEU A 807 10.75 20.85 4.15
CA LEU A 807 10.30 21.83 5.14
C LEU A 807 9.09 21.39 5.95
N ALA A 808 8.51 20.25 5.62
CA ALA A 808 7.30 19.76 6.26
C ALA A 808 7.52 19.54 7.76
N PHE A 809 6.53 19.97 8.54
CA PHE A 809 6.51 19.81 9.99
C PHE A 809 6.15 18.36 10.33
N ILE A 810 6.41 17.98 11.57
CA ILE A 810 6.00 16.69 12.13
C ILE A 810 4.94 16.98 13.21
N TYR A 811 3.81 16.29 13.17
CA TYR A 811 2.69 16.53 14.09
C TYR A 811 2.28 15.29 14.88
N ASP A 812 1.95 15.47 16.15
CA ASP A 812 1.29 14.48 17.02
C ASP A 812 1.96 13.08 16.98
N ILE A 813 3.22 13.03 17.43
CA ILE A 813 4.02 11.80 17.49
C ILE A 813 4.03 11.24 18.91
N GLU A 814 3.75 9.95 19.03
CA GLU A 814 3.81 9.22 20.29
C GLU A 814 4.90 8.14 20.24
N ILE A 815 5.89 8.25 21.13
CA ILE A 815 6.96 7.27 21.31
C ILE A 815 6.79 6.67 22.70
N GLU A 816 6.26 5.46 22.78
CA GLU A 816 5.86 4.87 24.06
C GLU A 816 6.36 3.43 24.26
N ARG A 817 6.85 3.12 25.47
CA ARG A 817 7.28 1.75 25.88
C ARG A 817 8.32 1.10 24.96
N ASN A 818 9.15 1.88 24.28
CA ASN A 818 10.22 1.33 23.45
C ASN A 818 11.49 1.04 24.28
N GLU A 819 12.20 -0.01 23.90
CA GLU A 819 13.53 -0.34 24.41
C GLU A 819 14.58 0.00 23.33
N ILE A 820 15.41 1.00 23.59
CA ILE A 820 16.39 1.52 22.62
C ILE A 820 17.79 1.39 23.21
N SER A 821 18.68 0.67 22.52
CA SER A 821 20.02 0.43 23.05
C SER A 821 21.13 0.31 22.02
N SER A 822 22.37 0.46 22.49
CA SER A 822 23.61 0.22 21.72
C SER A 822 23.75 1.06 20.44
N MET A 823 23.05 2.19 20.37
CA MET A 823 23.09 3.10 19.22
C MET A 823 24.38 3.93 19.20
N GLY A 824 24.86 4.25 18.00
CA GLY A 824 26.05 5.04 17.75
C GLY A 824 25.89 6.51 18.17
N LEU A 825 24.70 7.09 17.97
CA LEU A 825 24.32 8.44 18.40
C LEU A 825 23.29 8.41 19.54
N SER A 826 22.19 9.14 19.48
CA SER A 826 21.24 9.22 20.59
C SER A 826 20.22 8.07 20.54
N GLY A 827 19.54 7.80 21.66
CA GLY A 827 18.38 6.90 21.64
C GLY A 827 17.27 7.48 20.77
N ILE A 828 16.87 8.72 21.04
CA ILE A 828 15.91 9.49 20.23
C ILE A 828 16.58 10.79 19.83
N GLY A 829 16.50 11.20 18.56
CA GLY A 829 16.95 12.54 18.18
C GLY A 829 16.67 12.93 16.75
N ILE A 830 17.19 14.06 16.29
CA ILE A 830 17.10 14.46 14.88
C ILE A 830 18.17 13.76 14.03
N PRO A 831 17.93 13.50 12.73
CA PRO A 831 18.94 12.97 11.81
C PRO A 831 20.22 13.79 11.82
N ARG A 832 21.36 13.14 11.54
CA ARG A 832 22.66 13.81 11.45
C ARG A 832 22.90 14.27 10.02
N ILE A 833 23.33 15.51 9.86
CA ILE A 833 23.70 16.10 8.57
C ILE A 833 25.17 16.52 8.66
N GLU A 834 26.03 15.91 7.86
CA GLU A 834 27.45 16.27 7.85
C GLU A 834 27.66 17.61 7.15
N ARG A 835 28.06 18.65 7.90
CA ARG A 835 28.21 20.02 7.36
C ARG A 835 29.26 20.16 6.25
N ASN A 836 30.21 19.22 6.16
CA ASN A 836 31.32 19.28 5.21
C ASN A 836 31.03 18.56 3.88
N SER A 837 29.91 17.83 3.78
CA SER A 837 29.50 17.09 2.58
C SER A 837 28.49 17.85 1.72
N LEU A 838 28.20 19.11 2.04
CA LEU A 838 27.39 19.99 1.19
C LEU A 838 28.20 20.36 -0.08
N PRO A 839 27.66 20.13 -1.29
CA PRO A 839 28.31 20.56 -2.52
C PRO A 839 28.57 22.06 -2.50
N LYS A 840 29.75 22.48 -2.97
CA LYS A 840 30.09 23.91 -3.08
C LYS A 840 29.21 24.66 -4.08
N THR A 841 28.53 23.92 -4.95
CA THR A 841 27.64 24.40 -6.02
C THR A 841 26.17 24.53 -5.58
N THR A 842 25.82 24.13 -4.34
CA THR A 842 24.45 24.18 -3.86
C THR A 842 24.00 25.63 -3.65
N ASN A 843 22.86 26.01 -4.24
CA ASN A 843 22.20 27.31 -4.06
C ASN A 843 22.26 27.77 -2.60
N ARG A 844 22.70 29.00 -2.36
CA ARG A 844 22.96 29.53 -1.01
C ARG A 844 21.74 29.44 -0.09
N GLN A 845 20.53 29.49 -0.64
CA GLN A 845 19.29 29.28 0.12
C GLN A 845 19.14 27.85 0.62
N ILE A 846 19.38 26.86 -0.25
CA ILE A 846 19.35 25.43 0.10
C ILE A 846 20.43 25.15 1.14
N GLY A 847 21.65 25.67 0.93
CA GLY A 847 22.73 25.56 1.92
C GLY A 847 22.36 26.14 3.28
N THR A 848 21.67 27.29 3.32
CA THR A 848 21.17 27.89 4.57
C THR A 848 20.10 27.02 5.22
N LEU A 849 19.20 26.42 4.42
CA LEU A 849 18.12 25.59 4.93
C LEU A 849 18.63 24.25 5.48
N VAL A 850 19.54 23.61 4.78
CA VAL A 850 20.22 22.40 5.26
C VAL A 850 20.95 22.70 6.58
N GLN A 851 21.59 23.87 6.68
CA GLN A 851 22.26 24.29 7.90
C GLN A 851 21.29 24.55 9.07
N PHE A 852 20.08 25.05 8.77
CA PHE A 852 18.99 25.15 9.73
C PHE A 852 18.54 23.76 10.21
N LEU A 853 18.22 22.83 9.29
CA LEU A 853 17.81 21.46 9.60
C LEU A 853 18.89 20.70 10.38
N ALA A 854 20.18 20.96 10.13
CA ALA A 854 21.29 20.32 10.83
C ALA A 854 21.35 20.65 12.33
N VAL A 855 20.77 21.79 12.74
CA VAL A 855 20.78 22.25 14.14
C VAL A 855 19.40 22.08 14.79
N PHE A 856 18.36 22.42 14.05
CA PHE A 856 17.00 22.52 14.55
C PHE A 856 16.10 21.34 14.13
N GLY A 857 16.51 20.55 13.15
CA GLY A 857 15.67 19.50 12.55
C GLY A 857 14.39 20.05 11.92
N ASN A 858 13.51 19.15 11.49
CA ASN A 858 12.14 19.50 11.14
C ASN A 858 11.40 19.93 12.42
N PRO A 859 10.65 21.05 12.40
CA PRO A 859 9.86 21.45 13.56
C PRO A 859 8.79 20.41 13.91
N ILE A 860 8.71 20.07 15.20
CA ILE A 860 7.79 19.05 15.71
C ILE A 860 6.74 19.72 16.61
N VAL A 861 5.46 19.42 16.44
CA VAL A 861 4.37 19.94 17.27
C VAL A 861 3.56 18.77 17.82
N GLY A 862 3.45 18.66 19.14
CA GLY A 862 2.81 17.51 19.80
C GLY A 862 3.72 16.30 19.79
N LEU A 863 4.72 16.28 20.66
CA LEU A 863 5.63 15.14 20.80
C LEU A 863 5.51 14.55 22.21
N GLU A 864 5.11 13.29 22.29
CA GLU A 864 5.00 12.56 23.55
C GLU A 864 6.03 11.43 23.58
N ILE A 865 6.95 11.48 24.54
CA ILE A 865 7.96 10.45 24.79
C ILE A 865 7.69 9.88 26.18
N ARG A 866 7.10 8.68 26.24
CA ARG A 866 6.62 8.08 27.51
C ARG A 866 7.14 6.67 27.75
N GLU A 867 7.52 6.39 28.99
CA GLU A 867 7.80 5.01 29.44
C GLU A 867 8.87 4.26 28.61
N ASN A 868 9.78 4.96 27.94
CA ASN A 868 10.84 4.34 27.15
C ASN A 868 12.06 4.03 28.02
N HIS A 869 12.80 2.97 27.67
CA HIS A 869 14.10 2.64 28.25
C HIS A 869 15.20 2.86 27.21
N ILE A 870 16.04 3.88 27.44
CA ILE A 870 17.12 4.31 26.56
C ILE A 870 18.45 4.08 27.27
N PHE A 871 19.27 3.17 26.77
CA PHE A 871 20.52 2.84 27.44
C PHE A 871 21.66 2.41 26.52
N ASN A 872 22.90 2.64 26.95
CA ASN A 872 24.10 2.32 26.15
C ASN A 872 24.10 2.94 24.74
N CYS A 873 23.47 4.11 24.54
CA CYS A 873 23.60 4.89 23.30
C CYS A 873 24.89 5.74 23.33
N LEU A 874 25.15 6.51 22.28
CA LEU A 874 26.34 7.33 22.04
C LEU A 874 27.63 6.52 22.12
N GLN A 875 27.68 5.46 21.33
CA GLN A 875 28.80 4.53 21.30
C GLN A 875 29.82 4.82 20.18
N ASN A 876 29.51 5.74 19.26
CA ASN A 876 30.44 6.13 18.20
C ASN A 876 31.70 6.81 18.78
N PRO A 877 32.88 6.56 18.19
CA PRO A 877 34.09 7.26 18.57
C PRO A 877 33.98 8.76 18.22
N LEU A 878 34.45 9.63 19.13
CA LEU A 878 34.45 11.10 18.93
C LEU A 878 35.55 11.53 17.92
N ASN A 879 35.29 11.30 16.64
CA ASN A 879 36.07 11.86 15.54
C ASN A 879 35.95 13.40 15.47
N GLU A 880 36.69 14.04 14.57
CA GLU A 880 36.71 15.50 14.46
C GLU A 880 35.35 16.10 14.08
N ALA A 881 34.62 15.44 13.17
CA ALA A 881 33.30 15.88 12.73
C ALA A 881 32.29 15.87 13.89
N LEU A 882 32.19 14.76 14.62
CA LEU A 882 31.30 14.64 15.77
C LEU A 882 31.71 15.58 16.92
N ARG A 883 33.01 15.82 17.13
CA ARG A 883 33.51 16.80 18.11
C ARG A 883 33.08 18.24 17.80
N ASN A 884 32.95 18.60 16.52
CA ASN A 884 32.47 19.93 16.15
C ASN A 884 30.96 20.06 16.32
N GLU A 885 30.20 19.01 16.01
CA GLU A 885 28.73 19.00 16.14
C GLU A 885 28.28 19.05 17.62
N ILE A 886 28.98 18.30 18.48
CA ILE A 886 28.76 18.23 19.94
C ILE A 886 28.88 19.60 20.64
N LYS A 887 29.55 20.58 20.04
CA LYS A 887 29.64 21.95 20.58
C LYS A 887 28.31 22.69 20.46
N SER A 888 27.57 22.44 19.39
CA SER A 888 26.26 23.07 19.12
C SER A 888 25.07 22.22 19.55
N ARG A 889 25.24 20.89 19.68
CA ARG A 889 24.16 19.94 19.94
C ARG A 889 24.56 18.91 21.00
N GLY A 890 23.67 18.59 21.93
CA GLY A 890 23.88 17.52 22.91
C GLY A 890 23.50 16.14 22.34
N PHE A 891 24.27 15.10 22.66
CA PHE A 891 24.01 13.71 22.26
C PHE A 891 23.97 12.78 23.48
N GLY A 892 23.24 11.67 23.39
CA GLY A 892 23.18 10.66 24.45
C GLY A 892 21.84 9.97 24.53
N GLY A 893 20.96 10.41 25.44
CA GLY A 893 19.62 9.84 25.60
C GLY A 893 18.64 10.38 24.54
N ILE A 894 18.08 11.55 24.82
CA ILE A 894 17.11 12.25 23.96
C ILE A 894 17.76 13.56 23.46
N SER A 895 17.82 13.76 22.14
CA SER A 895 18.48 14.91 21.49
C SER A 895 17.58 15.55 20.43
N LEU A 896 16.74 16.49 20.86
CA LEU A 896 15.70 17.11 20.03
C LEU A 896 16.13 18.50 19.54
N GLY A 897 15.60 18.85 18.36
CA GLY A 897 15.77 20.16 17.74
C GLY A 897 14.69 21.15 18.20
N MET A 898 13.80 21.55 17.30
CA MET A 898 12.64 22.42 17.58
C MET A 898 11.37 21.62 17.89
N CYS A 899 10.81 21.82 19.08
CA CYS A 899 9.58 21.14 19.48
C CYS A 899 8.57 22.09 20.14
N ALA A 900 7.28 21.92 19.89
CA ALA A 900 6.21 22.58 20.63
C ALA A 900 5.26 21.55 21.24
N ASN A 901 4.74 21.82 22.44
CA ASN A 901 3.91 20.87 23.18
C ASN A 901 4.62 19.53 23.40
N LEU A 902 5.81 19.59 24.00
CA LEU A 902 6.69 18.45 24.24
C LEU A 902 6.41 17.85 25.62
N THR A 903 6.12 16.56 25.69
CA THR A 903 6.01 15.78 26.93
C THR A 903 7.08 14.69 26.97
N ILE A 904 7.88 14.65 28.03
CA ILE A 904 8.84 13.58 28.33
C ILE A 904 8.48 13.03 29.72
N ASP A 905 7.80 11.89 29.79
CA ASP A 905 7.28 11.35 31.07
C ASP A 905 7.73 9.90 31.32
N ARG A 906 8.16 9.59 32.55
CA ARG A 906 8.47 8.21 33.01
C ARG A 906 9.51 7.45 32.17
N ASN A 907 10.42 8.15 31.50
CA ASN A 907 11.50 7.48 30.76
C ASN A 907 12.66 7.12 31.69
N ARG A 908 13.32 6.01 31.37
CA ARG A 908 14.59 5.59 31.98
C ARG A 908 15.72 5.81 30.98
N ILE A 909 16.59 6.76 31.26
CA ILE A 909 17.68 7.19 30.38
C ILE A 909 19.00 7.01 31.11
N GLU A 910 19.72 5.93 30.81
CA GLU A 910 20.89 5.55 31.60
C GLU A 910 22.08 5.04 30.79
N THR A 911 23.27 5.12 31.38
CA THR A 911 24.51 4.53 30.83
C THR A 911 24.83 4.90 29.37
N ASN A 912 24.33 6.04 28.89
CA ASN A 912 24.64 6.53 27.55
C ASN A 912 26.03 7.18 27.54
N GLY A 913 26.77 7.03 26.46
CA GLY A 913 28.15 7.49 26.32
C GLY A 913 29.17 6.58 27.01
N THR A 914 30.35 6.49 26.41
CA THR A 914 31.41 5.54 26.82
C THR A 914 32.17 5.93 28.10
N SER A 915 32.22 7.22 28.45
CA SER A 915 32.85 7.71 29.68
C SER A 915 32.47 9.16 30.00
N HIS A 916 32.65 9.57 31.26
CA HIS A 916 32.45 10.94 31.73
C HIS A 916 33.32 12.00 31.02
N ILE A 917 34.45 11.58 30.44
CA ILE A 917 35.38 12.45 29.69
C ILE A 917 34.68 13.05 28.49
N ASN A 918 33.89 12.24 27.80
CA ASN A 918 33.13 12.66 26.64
C ASN A 918 31.88 13.45 27.08
N PRO A 919 31.52 14.52 26.37
CA PRO A 919 30.28 15.24 26.62
C PRO A 919 29.08 14.35 26.27
N VAL A 920 28.16 14.20 27.23
CA VAL A 920 26.94 13.40 27.11
C VAL A 920 25.79 14.17 27.74
N CYS A 921 24.64 14.16 27.08
CA CYS A 921 23.38 14.67 27.59
C CYS A 921 22.39 13.54 27.85
N GLY A 922 21.67 13.60 28.98
CA GLY A 922 20.48 12.77 29.19
C GLY A 922 19.34 13.22 28.29
N VAL A 923 18.92 14.47 28.44
CA VAL A 923 17.94 15.15 27.57
C VAL A 923 18.53 16.47 27.09
N PHE A 924 18.49 16.69 25.78
CA PHE A 924 18.87 17.93 25.13
C PHE A 924 17.75 18.40 24.21
N VAL A 925 17.35 19.68 24.35
CA VAL A 925 16.36 20.32 23.48
C VAL A 925 16.92 21.67 23.01
N THR A 926 17.20 21.81 21.71
CA THR A 926 17.76 23.04 21.14
C THR A 926 16.82 24.22 21.35
N TYR A 927 15.52 24.04 21.12
CA TYR A 927 14.48 25.02 21.37
C TYR A 927 13.14 24.31 21.57
N GLY A 928 12.41 24.63 22.63
CA GLY A 928 11.05 24.12 22.76
C GLY A 928 10.04 25.03 23.44
N GLU A 929 8.79 24.81 23.07
CA GLU A 929 7.62 25.53 23.57
C GLU A 929 6.76 24.61 24.43
N GLN A 930 6.35 25.07 25.61
CA GLN A 930 5.47 24.31 26.51
C GLN A 930 6.03 22.91 26.80
N ILE A 931 7.25 22.86 27.35
CA ILE A 931 7.97 21.62 27.63
C ILE A 931 7.56 21.06 29.00
N ASP A 932 7.16 19.80 29.07
CA ASP A 932 6.81 19.09 30.30
C ASP A 932 7.71 17.86 30.46
N ILE A 933 8.55 17.85 31.50
CA ILE A 933 9.47 16.73 31.79
C ILE A 933 9.18 16.20 33.19
N THR A 934 8.56 15.03 33.30
CA THR A 934 8.05 14.51 34.57
C THR A 934 8.41 13.05 34.84
N HIS A 935 8.65 12.70 36.10
CA HIS A 935 8.86 11.31 36.55
C HIS A 935 10.00 10.53 35.85
N ASN A 936 10.98 11.21 35.24
CA ASN A 936 12.06 10.53 34.51
C ASN A 936 13.20 10.13 35.45
N LEU A 937 13.85 9.01 35.13
CA LEU A 937 15.12 8.58 35.73
C LEU A 937 16.24 8.80 34.72
N ILE A 938 17.14 9.74 35.00
CA ILE A 938 18.32 10.04 34.18
C ILE A 938 19.56 9.76 35.02
N ALA A 939 20.34 8.73 34.69
CA ALA A 939 21.44 8.30 35.55
C ALA A 939 22.65 7.78 34.77
N ASP A 940 23.85 7.99 35.29
CA ASP A 940 25.10 7.37 34.81
C ASP A 940 25.44 7.61 33.32
N ASN A 941 24.85 8.64 32.70
CA ASN A 941 25.17 9.09 31.35
C ASN A 941 26.55 9.75 31.34
N GLY A 942 27.49 9.13 30.62
CA GLY A 942 28.92 9.43 30.71
C GLY A 942 29.48 8.90 32.03
N SER A 943 29.48 7.58 32.22
CA SER A 943 29.85 6.96 33.50
C SER A 943 31.25 7.38 34.00
N LEU A 944 31.39 7.57 35.31
CA LEU A 944 32.68 7.89 35.94
C LEU A 944 33.66 6.74 35.73
N THR A 945 34.88 7.06 35.29
CA THR A 945 35.97 6.10 35.11
C THR A 945 37.18 6.54 35.94
N ASN A 946 38.14 5.64 36.17
CA ASN A 946 39.37 5.96 36.91
C ASN A 946 40.38 6.81 36.11
N SER A 947 39.98 7.32 34.94
CA SER A 947 40.84 8.14 34.08
C SER A 947 41.11 9.50 34.68
N THR A 948 42.33 10.01 34.47
CA THR A 948 42.74 11.38 34.84
C THR A 948 42.76 12.33 33.64
N THR A 949 42.29 11.89 32.47
CA THR A 949 42.23 12.71 31.25
C THR A 949 41.27 13.89 31.47
N PRO A 950 41.64 15.13 31.05
CA PRO A 950 40.73 16.27 31.08
C PRO A 950 39.44 16.02 30.31
N LEU A 951 38.34 16.61 30.77
CA LEU A 951 37.06 16.57 30.07
C LEU A 951 37.18 17.19 28.67
N THR A 952 36.57 16.56 27.67
CA THR A 952 36.46 17.12 26.33
C THR A 952 35.37 18.20 26.31
N PRO A 953 35.63 19.40 25.75
CA PRO A 953 34.62 20.46 25.61
C PRO A 953 33.43 20.04 24.75
N GLY A 954 32.24 20.53 25.07
CA GLY A 954 30.99 20.21 24.38
C GLY A 954 29.76 20.29 25.28
N LYS A 955 28.56 20.12 24.70
CA LYS A 955 27.31 20.11 25.47
C LYS A 955 27.21 18.86 26.35
N ARG A 956 27.14 19.05 27.67
CA ARG A 956 26.97 17.98 28.66
C ARG A 956 25.96 18.37 29.73
N GLY A 957 25.19 17.40 30.21
CA GLY A 957 24.30 17.63 31.34
C GLY A 957 23.20 16.57 31.48
N GLY A 958 22.52 16.58 32.62
CA GLY A 958 21.35 15.71 32.83
C GLY A 958 20.21 16.12 31.90
N ILE A 959 19.71 17.34 32.09
CA ILE A 959 18.75 18.00 31.20
C ILE A 959 19.31 19.37 30.80
N VAL A 960 19.38 19.63 29.50
CA VAL A 960 19.83 20.90 28.93
C VAL A 960 18.80 21.36 27.91
N LEU A 961 18.12 22.47 28.16
CA LEU A 961 17.11 22.97 27.22
C LEU A 961 17.02 24.49 27.13
N VAL A 962 16.53 24.93 25.98
CA VAL A 962 16.01 26.29 25.77
C VAL A 962 14.48 26.21 25.72
N ALA A 963 13.80 26.88 26.65
CA ALA A 963 12.34 26.87 26.77
C ALA A 963 11.73 28.24 26.47
N SER A 964 10.57 28.24 25.83
CA SER A 964 9.86 29.45 25.47
C SER A 964 8.36 29.28 25.65
N SER A 965 7.66 30.33 26.04
CA SER A 965 6.19 30.42 25.92
C SER A 965 5.76 31.24 24.70
N LEU A 966 6.72 31.80 23.94
CA LEU A 966 6.44 32.43 22.64
C LEU A 966 6.19 31.34 21.60
N PRO A 967 5.12 31.44 20.79
CA PRO A 967 4.80 30.50 19.73
C PRO A 967 5.61 30.80 18.46
N ILE A 968 6.94 30.74 18.52
CA ILE A 968 7.82 31.02 17.37
C ILE A 968 7.56 30.02 16.24
N LEU A 969 7.25 28.75 16.54
CA LEU A 969 6.93 27.75 15.52
C LEU A 969 5.69 28.13 14.69
N SER A 970 4.65 28.72 15.30
CA SER A 970 3.46 29.16 14.54
C SER A 970 3.75 30.35 13.63
N LEU A 971 4.71 31.20 14.01
CA LEU A 971 5.17 32.30 13.16
C LEU A 971 5.93 31.76 11.94
N ILE A 972 6.77 30.73 12.14
CA ILE A 972 7.52 30.07 11.07
C ILE A 972 6.57 29.33 10.12
N SER A 973 5.61 28.56 10.63
CA SER A 973 4.64 27.85 9.78
C SER A 973 3.84 28.82 8.90
N THR A 974 3.39 29.95 9.47
CA THR A 974 2.66 30.98 8.73
C THR A 974 3.54 31.61 7.64
N ALA A 975 4.82 31.88 7.93
CA ALA A 975 5.76 32.44 6.97
C ALA A 975 6.10 31.47 5.82
N LEU A 976 6.15 30.16 6.10
CA LEU A 976 6.43 29.12 5.10
C LEU A 976 5.20 28.79 4.22
N SER A 977 3.98 29.02 4.72
CA SER A 977 2.73 28.72 3.99
C SER A 977 2.37 29.67 2.83
N GLY A 978 3.27 30.59 2.44
CA GLY A 978 3.15 31.46 1.25
C GLY A 978 2.02 32.51 1.27
N ASN A 979 1.05 32.41 2.17
CA ASN A 979 -0.18 33.21 2.11
C ASN A 979 -0.12 34.56 2.81
N ASN A 980 0.96 34.90 3.49
CA ASN A 980 0.98 36.10 4.34
C ASN A 980 2.39 36.63 4.60
N SER A 981 2.59 37.93 4.40
CA SER A 981 3.84 38.59 4.78
C SER A 981 4.10 38.44 6.29
N LEU A 982 5.37 38.31 6.70
CA LEU A 982 5.82 38.35 8.10
C LEU A 982 5.21 39.53 8.91
N ALA A 983 4.80 40.62 8.24
CA ALA A 983 4.13 41.76 8.84
C ALA A 983 2.67 41.51 9.26
N SER A 984 1.96 40.57 8.63
CA SER A 984 0.58 40.21 9.00
C SER A 984 0.49 39.34 10.25
N ILE A 985 1.56 38.57 10.54
CA ILE A 985 1.67 37.71 11.71
C ILE A 985 1.77 38.53 13.01
N ALA A 986 2.34 39.74 12.93
CA ALA A 986 2.39 40.69 14.04
C ALA A 986 1.00 41.16 14.54
N ASN A 987 -0.07 40.93 13.76
CA ASN A 987 -1.44 41.28 14.13
C ASN A 987 -2.28 40.08 14.64
N THR A 988 -1.72 38.88 14.71
CA THR A 988 -2.40 37.72 15.33
C THR A 988 -2.27 37.79 16.85
N SER A 989 -3.40 37.66 17.56
CA SER A 989 -3.43 37.61 19.01
C SER A 989 -2.66 36.39 19.50
N LEU A 990 -1.48 36.60 20.08
CA LEU A 990 -0.67 35.55 20.71
C LEU A 990 -1.52 34.83 21.78
N PRO A 991 -1.58 33.48 21.81
CA PRO A 991 -2.25 32.75 22.88
C PRO A 991 -1.64 33.12 24.23
N ILE A 992 -2.42 33.78 25.08
CA ILE A 992 -1.97 34.26 26.40
C ILE A 992 -2.13 33.09 27.40
N GLY A 993 -1.06 32.72 28.12
CA GLY A 993 -1.14 31.84 29.29
C GLY A 993 -0.41 30.49 29.24
N LYS A 994 0.44 30.22 28.23
CA LYS A 994 1.27 29.00 28.20
C LYS A 994 2.52 29.14 29.09
N PHE A 995 2.94 28.05 29.75
CA PHE A 995 4.23 27.98 30.43
C PHE A 995 5.36 27.68 29.44
N ALA A 996 6.59 28.02 29.81
CA ALA A 996 7.78 27.68 29.02
C ALA A 996 8.25 26.25 29.34
N ALA A 997 8.45 25.93 30.62
CA ALA A 997 8.86 24.60 31.06
C ALA A 997 8.29 24.18 32.43
N ARG A 998 7.91 22.91 32.56
CA ARG A 998 7.62 22.22 33.82
C ARG A 998 8.55 21.03 33.99
N MET A 999 9.09 20.88 35.19
CA MET A 999 9.98 19.79 35.55
C MET A 999 9.63 19.26 36.94
N HIS A 1000 8.90 18.15 37.00
CA HIS A 1000 8.39 17.61 38.27
C HIS A 1000 8.81 16.15 38.51
N ASP A 1001 9.15 15.83 39.76
CA ASP A 1001 9.34 14.44 40.22
C ASP A 1001 10.41 13.64 39.44
N ASN A 1002 11.42 14.30 38.87
CA ASN A 1002 12.52 13.63 38.16
C ASN A 1002 13.68 13.27 39.10
N ILE A 1003 14.40 12.20 38.77
CA ILE A 1003 15.65 11.80 39.42
C ILE A 1003 16.78 11.90 38.40
N ILE A 1004 17.73 12.80 38.66
CA ILE A 1004 18.81 13.13 37.74
C ILE A 1004 20.15 12.99 38.46
N ASN A 1005 20.93 12.01 38.04
CA ASN A 1005 22.30 11.79 38.47
C ASN A 1005 23.25 11.97 37.29
N GLN A 1006 23.86 13.15 37.19
CA GLN A 1006 24.81 13.48 36.13
C GLN A 1006 26.26 13.32 36.63
N PRO A 1007 27.03 12.36 36.09
CA PRO A 1007 28.45 12.18 36.44
C PRO A 1007 29.32 13.44 36.28
N ALA A 1008 29.17 14.16 35.17
CA ALA A 1008 29.97 15.34 34.87
C ALA A 1008 29.19 16.36 34.05
N GLY A 1009 29.20 17.62 34.50
CA GLY A 1009 28.34 18.69 33.98
C GLY A 1009 27.15 18.98 34.89
N GLN A 1010 26.33 19.95 34.51
CA GLN A 1010 25.13 20.34 35.27
C GLN A 1010 24.07 19.23 35.22
N ALA A 1011 23.37 19.01 36.33
CA ALA A 1011 22.20 18.12 36.33
C ALA A 1011 21.02 18.79 35.60
N LEU A 1012 20.90 20.12 35.75
CA LEU A 1012 19.86 20.89 35.09
C LEU A 1012 20.40 22.23 34.55
N THR A 1013 20.08 22.50 33.29
CA THR A 1013 20.33 23.76 32.59
C THR A 1013 19.08 24.21 31.85
N ILE A 1014 18.53 25.37 32.21
CA ILE A 1014 17.37 25.98 31.54
C ILE A 1014 17.72 27.42 31.14
N LEU A 1015 17.62 27.71 29.85
CA LEU A 1015 17.45 29.07 29.36
C LEU A 1015 15.98 29.26 28.98
N ALA A 1016 15.27 30.17 29.64
CA ALA A 1016 13.82 30.31 29.47
C ALA A 1016 13.38 31.73 29.08
N ILE A 1017 12.28 31.81 28.32
CA ILE A 1017 11.46 33.01 28.15
C ILE A 1017 10.01 32.61 28.42
N GLY A 1018 9.51 32.86 29.62
CA GLY A 1018 8.17 32.45 30.06
C GLY A 1018 8.17 31.84 31.46
N SER A 1019 7.00 31.50 31.99
CA SER A 1019 6.88 30.83 33.29
C SER A 1019 7.60 29.46 33.34
N VAL A 1020 8.38 29.21 34.39
CA VAL A 1020 9.12 27.96 34.64
C VAL A 1020 8.76 27.40 36.01
N SER A 1021 8.52 26.08 36.10
CA SER A 1021 8.25 25.38 37.36
C SER A 1021 9.13 24.14 37.53
N VAL A 1022 9.91 24.09 38.60
CA VAL A 1022 10.80 22.98 38.95
C VAL A 1022 10.48 22.52 40.38
N VAL A 1023 9.86 21.34 40.53
CA VAL A 1023 9.28 20.89 41.81
C VAL A 1023 9.55 19.42 42.09
N ASN A 1024 9.87 19.06 43.35
CA ASN A 1024 10.03 17.68 43.82
C ASN A 1024 11.09 16.83 43.07
N ASN A 1025 12.10 17.46 42.48
CA ASN A 1025 13.16 16.72 41.76
C ASN A 1025 14.35 16.39 42.67
N TYR A 1026 15.13 15.39 42.26
CA TYR A 1026 16.42 15.05 42.84
C TYR A 1026 17.54 15.27 41.81
N PHE A 1027 18.49 16.16 42.09
CA PHE A 1027 19.58 16.55 41.21
C PHE A 1027 20.94 16.24 41.84
N THR A 1028 21.79 15.51 41.12
CA THR A 1028 23.18 15.24 41.52
C THR A 1028 24.15 15.55 40.39
N SER A 1029 25.27 16.22 40.71
CA SER A 1029 26.40 16.40 39.79
C SER A 1029 27.72 16.19 40.51
N GLU A 1030 28.54 15.23 40.05
CA GLU A 1030 29.81 14.88 40.71
C GLU A 1030 31.00 15.75 40.27
N LEU A 1031 31.09 16.08 38.98
CA LEU A 1031 32.15 16.89 38.39
C LEU A 1031 31.57 18.12 37.70
N SER A 1032 32.24 19.25 37.84
CA SER A 1032 31.94 20.46 37.07
C SER A 1032 32.30 20.26 35.60
N GLY A 1033 31.59 20.93 34.71
CA GLY A 1033 31.91 20.93 33.28
C GLY A 1033 33.07 21.87 32.93
N THR A 1034 33.30 22.06 31.63
CA THR A 1034 34.40 22.84 31.07
C THR A 1034 34.02 24.26 30.70
N GLU A 1035 32.74 24.52 30.44
CA GLU A 1035 32.27 25.82 29.95
C GLU A 1035 32.19 26.87 31.07
N PHE A 1036 32.24 28.15 30.71
CA PHE A 1036 32.20 29.26 31.68
C PHE A 1036 30.98 29.18 32.61
N PHE A 1037 29.79 28.97 32.05
CA PHE A 1037 28.56 28.85 32.84
C PHE A 1037 28.51 27.57 33.70
N GLU A 1038 29.17 26.50 33.27
CA GLU A 1038 29.31 25.26 34.05
C GLU A 1038 30.29 25.45 35.22
N GLN A 1039 31.32 26.27 35.05
CA GLN A 1039 32.24 26.69 36.12
C GLN A 1039 31.57 27.68 37.09
N LEU A 1040 30.59 28.46 36.63
CA LEU A 1040 29.79 29.33 37.49
C LEU A 1040 28.81 28.53 38.37
N ALA A 1041 28.08 27.60 37.75
CA ALA A 1041 27.01 26.81 38.38
C ALA A 1041 27.25 25.31 38.16
N GLY A 1042 27.55 24.59 39.23
CA GLY A 1042 28.02 23.22 39.16
C GLY A 1042 26.93 22.16 39.02
N THR A 1043 25.71 22.41 39.51
CA THR A 1043 24.62 21.43 39.47
C THR A 1043 23.37 21.97 38.80
N ILE A 1044 22.96 23.20 39.12
CA ILE A 1044 21.74 23.80 38.57
C ILE A 1044 22.03 25.20 38.02
N LEU A 1045 21.66 25.43 36.77
CA LEU A 1045 21.66 26.73 36.12
C LEU A 1045 20.28 27.02 35.53
N ILE A 1046 19.62 28.08 36.00
CA ILE A 1046 18.37 28.58 35.43
C ILE A 1046 18.53 30.07 35.12
N VAL A 1047 18.26 30.44 33.88
CA VAL A 1047 18.26 31.83 33.40
C VAL A 1047 16.92 32.09 32.73
N ASN A 1048 16.02 32.83 33.38
CA ASN A 1048 14.73 33.22 32.84
C ASN A 1048 14.71 34.69 32.45
N LEU A 1049 14.55 34.95 31.16
CA LEU A 1049 14.53 36.30 30.57
C LEU A 1049 13.10 36.81 30.31
N GLY A 1050 12.07 36.09 30.78
CA GLY A 1050 10.68 36.57 30.76
C GLY A 1050 10.50 37.82 31.64
N GLY A 1051 9.61 38.73 31.24
CA GLY A 1051 9.37 39.99 31.96
C GLY A 1051 10.27 41.18 31.57
N LEU A 1052 11.10 41.07 30.53
CA LEU A 1052 11.96 42.17 30.01
C LEU A 1052 11.20 43.48 29.71
N ASN A 1053 9.93 43.39 29.35
CA ASN A 1053 9.04 44.55 29.12
C ASN A 1053 8.78 45.38 30.40
N ARG A 1054 8.82 44.77 31.60
CA ARG A 1054 8.62 45.48 32.88
C ARG A 1054 9.76 46.42 33.23
N LEU A 1055 10.93 46.28 32.59
CA LEU A 1055 12.11 47.11 32.81
C LEU A 1055 12.27 48.23 31.76
N GLY A 1056 11.32 48.41 30.83
CA GLY A 1056 11.34 49.52 29.85
C GLY A 1056 12.45 49.44 28.79
N MET A 1057 13.12 48.30 28.62
CA MET A 1057 14.10 48.08 27.54
C MET A 1057 13.39 47.57 26.26
N PRO A 1058 13.67 48.14 25.06
CA PRO A 1058 13.09 47.65 23.81
C PRO A 1058 13.60 46.25 23.46
N GLY A 1059 12.68 45.35 23.08
CA GLY A 1059 12.90 43.91 22.97
C GLY A 1059 13.60 43.38 21.71
N PHE A 1060 13.61 42.03 21.65
CA PHE A 1060 14.03 41.11 20.58
C PHE A 1060 15.51 41.06 20.13
N GLY A 1061 16.34 42.06 20.42
CA GLY A 1061 17.78 42.01 20.08
C GLY A 1061 18.64 41.05 20.93
N GLY A 1062 18.14 40.61 22.09
CA GLY A 1062 18.88 39.79 23.06
C GLY A 1062 18.83 38.27 22.83
N ILE A 1063 17.85 37.77 22.08
CA ILE A 1063 17.62 36.33 21.88
C ILE A 1063 18.75 35.71 21.03
N ASN A 1064 19.25 36.45 20.04
CA ASN A 1064 20.38 36.02 19.20
C ASN A 1064 21.70 36.00 19.99
N ALA A 1065 21.88 36.90 20.95
CA ALA A 1065 23.06 36.94 21.80
C ALA A 1065 23.08 35.78 22.82
N SER A 1066 21.92 35.40 23.38
CA SER A 1066 21.81 34.25 24.28
C SER A 1066 21.96 32.91 23.56
N ASN A 1067 21.41 32.77 22.35
CA ASN A 1067 21.62 31.56 21.54
C ASN A 1067 23.09 31.43 21.11
N GLY A 1068 23.77 32.52 20.73
CA GLY A 1068 25.19 32.47 20.38
C GLY A 1068 26.10 32.07 21.55
N ALA A 1069 25.81 32.56 22.76
CA ALA A 1069 26.57 32.24 23.97
C ALA A 1069 26.37 30.79 24.48
N LEU A 1070 25.22 30.17 24.21
CA LEU A 1070 24.90 28.79 24.60
C LEU A 1070 25.02 27.77 23.47
N SER A 1071 25.09 28.16 22.20
CA SER A 1071 25.28 27.24 21.06
C SER A 1071 26.72 27.20 20.54
N GLY A 1072 27.60 28.13 20.95
CA GLY A 1072 28.97 28.21 20.45
C GLY A 1072 29.08 28.46 18.94
N ALA A 1073 27.97 28.83 18.28
CA ALA A 1073 27.94 29.13 16.87
C ALA A 1073 28.49 30.56 16.63
N GLU A 1074 29.71 30.64 16.10
CA GLU A 1074 30.19 31.86 15.44
C GLU A 1074 29.46 32.02 14.12
N ASN A 1075 28.26 32.62 14.11
CA ASN A 1075 27.59 32.98 12.86
C ASN A 1075 27.44 34.50 12.74
N SER A 1076 28.15 35.02 11.73
CA SER A 1076 28.30 36.42 11.34
C SER A 1076 27.19 36.94 10.42
N ASN A 1077 26.03 36.28 10.34
CA ASN A 1077 24.93 36.73 9.48
C ASN A 1077 23.76 37.27 10.31
N SER A 1078 23.76 38.59 10.45
CA SER A 1078 22.70 39.39 11.05
C SER A 1078 21.41 39.30 10.22
N PHE A 1079 20.43 38.52 10.68
CA PHE A 1079 19.04 38.70 10.23
C PHE A 1079 18.56 40.04 10.80
N VAL A 1080 18.52 41.08 9.94
CA VAL A 1080 18.05 42.41 10.33
C VAL A 1080 16.52 42.38 10.39
N ALA A 1081 15.97 42.15 11.58
CA ALA A 1081 14.56 42.36 11.83
C ALA A 1081 14.25 43.89 11.77
N PRO A 1082 13.19 44.31 11.06
CA PRO A 1082 12.84 45.73 10.96
C PRO A 1082 12.50 46.30 12.35
N LYS A 1083 13.09 47.45 12.68
CA LYS A 1083 12.74 48.25 13.86
C LYS A 1083 11.27 48.67 13.78
N ASN A 1084 10.38 47.95 14.45
CA ASN A 1084 9.01 48.41 14.66
C ASN A 1084 8.90 49.21 15.96
N SER A 1085 8.34 50.41 15.86
CA SER A 1085 8.20 51.45 16.87
C SER A 1085 6.85 51.41 17.62
N GLN A 1086 6.23 50.23 17.77
CA GLN A 1086 4.91 50.06 18.40
C GLN A 1086 5.04 49.44 19.81
N PRO A 1087 4.47 50.03 20.88
CA PRO A 1087 4.74 49.63 22.28
C PRO A 1087 3.94 48.42 22.81
N ASN A 1088 3.15 47.74 21.99
CA ASN A 1088 2.11 46.81 22.46
C ASN A 1088 2.41 45.31 22.19
N LEU A 1089 3.67 44.88 22.23
CA LEU A 1089 3.97 43.44 22.30
C LEU A 1089 3.92 43.02 23.78
N LEU A 1090 2.87 42.27 24.18
CA LEU A 1090 2.83 41.60 25.49
C LEU A 1090 3.95 40.54 25.51
N PHE A 1091 5.12 40.90 26.05
CA PHE A 1091 6.17 39.93 26.35
C PHE A 1091 5.70 38.96 27.46
N PRO A 1092 6.05 37.66 27.38
CA PRO A 1092 5.70 36.69 28.40
C PRO A 1092 6.25 37.05 29.79
N ASP A 1093 5.58 36.53 30.84
CA ASP A 1093 6.05 36.64 32.21
C ASP A 1093 7.34 35.83 32.45
N GLY A 1094 8.05 36.13 33.53
CA GLY A 1094 9.30 35.44 33.90
C GLY A 1094 9.19 34.67 35.21
N ASN A 1095 7.98 34.26 35.61
CA ASN A 1095 7.77 33.63 36.91
C ASN A 1095 8.55 32.30 37.00
N THR A 1096 9.49 32.19 37.93
CA THR A 1096 10.30 30.98 38.14
C THR A 1096 10.01 30.40 39.51
N LEU A 1097 9.44 29.19 39.55
CA LEU A 1097 9.18 28.44 40.78
C LEU A 1097 10.20 27.30 40.92
N PHE A 1098 10.90 27.23 42.05
CA PHE A 1098 11.86 26.18 42.37
C PHE A 1098 11.63 25.68 43.81
N ASN A 1099 10.83 24.64 43.98
CA ASN A 1099 10.35 24.22 45.31
C ASN A 1099 10.55 22.72 45.59
N ASN A 1100 10.79 22.38 46.86
CA ASN A 1100 10.89 21.01 47.36
C ASN A 1100 11.91 20.12 46.61
N ASN A 1101 12.92 20.72 45.98
CA ASN A 1101 13.96 19.97 45.27
C ASN A 1101 15.10 19.59 46.22
N GLN A 1102 15.76 18.49 45.88
CA GLN A 1102 16.98 18.02 46.53
C GLN A 1102 18.15 18.14 45.55
N THR A 1103 19.21 18.84 45.95
CA THR A 1103 20.38 19.10 45.12
C THR A 1103 21.65 18.64 45.82
N ARG A 1104 22.53 17.95 45.12
CA ARG A 1104 23.84 17.55 45.62
C ARG A 1104 24.96 17.82 44.60
N SER A 1105 25.91 18.67 44.97
CA SER A 1105 27.17 18.85 44.25
C SER A 1105 28.28 18.02 44.90
N GLY A 1106 28.94 17.18 44.09
CA GLY A 1106 30.02 16.30 44.51
C GLY A 1106 31.27 17.03 45.01
N ILE A 1107 32.11 16.30 45.74
CA ILE A 1107 33.32 16.86 46.37
C ILE A 1107 34.40 17.28 45.36
N LYS A 1108 34.37 16.70 44.15
CA LYS A 1108 35.29 16.99 43.05
C LYS A 1108 34.75 18.07 42.10
N ASN A 1109 33.56 18.60 42.35
CA ASN A 1109 32.99 19.68 41.56
C ASN A 1109 33.74 20.99 41.87
N THR A 1110 34.29 21.65 40.86
CA THR A 1110 35.12 22.85 41.03
C THR A 1110 34.38 24.15 40.69
N SER A 1111 33.06 24.14 40.58
CA SER A 1111 32.28 25.34 40.26
C SER A 1111 32.18 26.31 41.42
N LEU A 1112 32.00 27.60 41.12
CA LEU A 1112 31.83 28.65 42.13
C LEU A 1112 30.58 28.42 42.97
N THR A 1113 29.48 28.03 42.31
CA THR A 1113 28.17 27.82 42.95
C THR A 1113 27.63 26.42 42.71
N SER A 1114 26.82 25.89 43.64
CA SER A 1114 26.03 24.67 43.37
C SER A 1114 24.83 24.99 42.50
N GLN A 1115 24.10 26.05 42.86
CA GLN A 1115 22.90 26.52 42.18
C GLN A 1115 23.00 27.99 41.83
N TRP A 1116 22.67 28.32 40.58
CA TRP A 1116 22.49 29.69 40.10
C TRP A 1116 21.14 29.83 39.41
N ILE A 1117 20.23 30.60 40.03
CA ILE A 1117 18.88 30.83 39.51
C ILE A 1117 18.68 32.32 39.32
N PHE A 1118 18.49 32.73 38.08
CA PHE A 1118 18.27 34.11 37.67
C PHE A 1118 16.92 34.25 36.98
N SER A 1119 16.13 35.26 37.35
CA SER A 1119 14.94 35.68 36.63
C SER A 1119 14.88 37.19 36.49
N ILE A 1120 14.35 37.70 35.38
CA ILE A 1120 14.07 39.14 35.24
C ILE A 1120 12.77 39.52 35.98
N ASP A 1121 11.93 38.55 36.35
CA ASP A 1121 10.63 38.77 36.99
C ASP A 1121 10.64 38.27 38.45
N ASP A 1122 9.93 37.17 38.76
CA ASP A 1122 9.80 36.62 40.12
C ASP A 1122 10.55 35.29 40.30
N ILE A 1123 11.16 35.09 41.47
CA ILE A 1123 11.61 33.77 41.96
C ILE A 1123 10.85 33.38 43.23
N GLY A 1124 10.20 32.21 43.20
CA GLY A 1124 9.76 31.48 44.39
C GLY A 1124 10.70 30.29 44.66
N PHE A 1125 11.31 30.25 45.85
CA PHE A 1125 12.25 29.23 46.29
C PHE A 1125 11.87 28.75 47.71
N ASP A 1126 11.12 27.65 47.82
CA ASP A 1126 10.61 27.15 49.12
C ASP A 1126 10.89 25.66 49.34
N GLY A 1127 11.26 25.29 50.56
CA GLY A 1127 11.34 23.90 51.00
C GLY A 1127 12.48 23.07 50.37
N ASN A 1128 13.52 23.71 49.82
CA ASN A 1128 14.60 23.00 49.12
C ASN A 1128 15.68 22.48 50.09
N GLN A 1129 16.34 21.39 49.70
CA GLN A 1129 17.54 20.87 50.39
C GLN A 1129 18.72 20.86 49.42
N SER A 1130 19.83 21.51 49.79
CA SER A 1130 20.99 21.62 48.91
C SER A 1130 22.29 21.29 49.64
N GLU A 1131 23.07 20.35 49.11
CA GLU A 1131 24.38 19.97 49.60
C GLU A 1131 25.47 20.41 48.60
N CYS A 1132 26.33 21.33 49.03
CA CYS A 1132 27.46 21.81 48.23
C CYS A 1132 28.79 21.34 48.85
N LEU A 1133 29.29 20.20 48.37
CA LEU A 1133 30.52 19.59 48.89
C LEU A 1133 31.79 20.12 48.20
N GLY A 1134 31.67 20.52 46.94
CA GLY A 1134 32.75 21.06 46.10
C GLY A 1134 33.05 22.55 46.32
N GLY A 1135 33.72 23.13 45.32
CA GLY A 1135 34.05 24.55 45.22
C GLY A 1135 35.37 24.83 44.49
N ILE A 1136 35.61 26.09 44.14
CA ILE A 1136 36.87 26.53 43.51
C ILE A 1136 38.00 26.45 44.53
N PRO A 1137 39.10 25.72 44.27
CA PRO A 1137 40.25 25.72 45.16
C PRO A 1137 40.95 27.09 45.17
N ILE A 1138 41.09 27.72 46.34
CA ILE A 1138 41.89 28.93 46.55
C ILE A 1138 43.17 28.56 47.32
N GLN A 1139 44.34 28.75 46.70
CA GLN A 1139 45.65 28.32 47.24
C GLN A 1139 45.69 26.80 47.52
N LYS A 1140 46.76 26.28 48.16
CA LYS A 1140 46.91 24.83 48.42
C LYS A 1140 46.01 24.29 49.54
N THR A 1141 45.23 25.14 50.24
CA THR A 1141 44.53 24.74 51.49
C THR A 1141 43.10 25.28 51.67
N GLY A 1142 42.57 26.14 50.80
CA GLY A 1142 41.24 26.74 50.94
C GLY A 1142 40.30 26.48 49.74
N THR A 1143 39.01 26.70 49.93
CA THR A 1143 37.97 26.54 48.90
C THR A 1143 37.02 27.74 48.91
N LEU A 1144 36.66 28.28 47.74
CA LEU A 1144 35.55 29.22 47.54
C LEU A 1144 34.33 28.46 47.05
N ALA A 1145 33.22 28.51 47.79
CA ALA A 1145 31.97 27.91 47.34
C ALA A 1145 30.78 28.74 47.83
N ILE A 1146 29.82 28.97 46.94
CA ILE A 1146 28.50 29.48 47.32
C ILE A 1146 27.50 28.37 47.02
N ASN A 1147 26.73 27.94 48.01
CA ASN A 1147 25.78 26.87 47.75
C ASN A 1147 24.70 27.35 46.76
N THR A 1148 23.92 28.37 47.11
CA THR A 1148 22.86 28.87 46.21
C THR A 1148 22.94 30.39 46.00
N VAL A 1149 22.82 30.82 44.73
CA VAL A 1149 22.65 32.21 44.32
C VAL A 1149 21.30 32.37 43.64
N LEU A 1150 20.48 33.29 44.15
CA LEU A 1150 19.18 33.65 43.60
C LEU A 1150 19.18 35.14 43.23
N TRP A 1151 18.74 35.47 42.02
CA TRP A 1151 18.61 36.85 41.58
C TRP A 1151 17.32 37.06 40.79
N ALA A 1152 16.42 37.91 41.32
CA ALA A 1152 15.18 38.27 40.63
C ALA A 1152 14.74 39.73 40.84
N THR A 1153 13.70 40.17 40.14
CA THR A 1153 13.09 41.47 40.43
C THR A 1153 12.30 41.42 41.73
N THR A 1154 11.50 40.37 41.92
CA THR A 1154 10.89 40.01 43.20
C THR A 1154 11.30 38.59 43.60
N LEU A 1155 11.59 38.38 44.89
CA LEU A 1155 12.17 37.13 45.34
C LEU A 1155 11.60 36.69 46.70
N ARG A 1156 11.26 35.40 46.79
CA ARG A 1156 10.87 34.71 48.03
C ARG A 1156 11.71 33.45 48.20
N ALA A 1157 12.54 33.42 49.25
CA ALA A 1157 13.35 32.27 49.64
C ALA A 1157 13.03 31.85 51.08
N SER A 1158 12.38 30.69 51.25
CA SER A 1158 11.91 30.23 52.57
C SER A 1158 12.11 28.75 52.84
N ASN A 1159 12.14 28.39 54.14
CA ASN A 1159 12.09 27.02 54.65
C ASN A 1159 13.12 26.05 54.04
N SER A 1160 14.27 26.53 53.56
CA SER A 1160 15.27 25.70 52.86
C SER A 1160 16.46 25.35 53.75
N ARG A 1161 17.09 24.21 53.47
CA ARG A 1161 18.27 23.68 54.20
C ARG A 1161 19.50 23.61 53.28
N PHE A 1162 20.55 24.34 53.62
CA PHE A 1162 21.79 24.42 52.84
C PHE A 1162 22.97 23.85 53.62
N LYS A 1163 23.50 22.71 53.16
CA LYS A 1163 24.64 22.01 53.77
C LYS A 1163 25.92 22.23 52.98
N GLU A 1164 27.00 22.51 53.68
CA GLU A 1164 28.34 22.58 53.09
C GLU A 1164 29.35 21.87 54.02
N ILE A 1165 30.58 21.62 53.54
CA ILE A 1165 31.60 21.00 54.38
C ILE A 1165 31.98 21.93 55.55
N ILE A 1166 31.71 21.48 56.78
CA ILE A 1166 32.15 22.11 58.03
C ILE A 1166 33.53 21.54 58.39
N ASP A 1167 34.61 22.22 58.01
CA ASP A 1167 35.98 21.83 58.36
C ASP A 1167 36.60 22.86 59.32
N ALA A 1168 36.51 22.58 60.62
CA ALA A 1168 37.05 23.44 61.68
C ALA A 1168 38.58 23.66 61.57
N ASN A 1169 39.31 22.82 60.82
CA ASN A 1169 40.76 22.89 60.66
C ASN A 1169 41.20 23.67 59.40
N LYS A 1170 40.28 24.10 58.52
CA LYS A 1170 40.58 24.89 57.31
C LYS A 1170 40.01 26.30 57.40
N SER A 1171 40.67 27.16 58.18
CA SER A 1171 40.29 28.57 58.39
C SER A 1171 40.37 29.47 57.14
N ASN A 1172 40.87 28.96 56.01
CA ASN A 1172 41.04 29.68 54.73
C ASN A 1172 39.93 29.38 53.69
N SER A 1173 38.90 28.60 54.03
CA SER A 1173 37.77 28.34 53.13
C SER A 1173 36.70 29.43 53.26
N ILE A 1174 36.24 29.97 52.13
CA ILE A 1174 35.13 30.93 52.07
C ILE A 1174 33.91 30.18 51.55
N ARG A 1175 32.96 29.90 52.44
CA ARG A 1175 31.71 29.23 52.12
C ARG A 1175 30.52 30.08 52.49
N THR A 1176 29.51 30.08 51.64
CA THR A 1176 28.25 30.83 51.80
C THR A 1176 27.09 29.91 51.47
N SER A 1177 26.06 29.87 52.31
CA SER A 1177 24.90 29.00 52.11
C SER A 1177 23.90 29.56 51.11
N LEU A 1178 23.55 30.84 51.21
CA LEU A 1178 22.57 31.46 50.32
C LEU A 1178 22.90 32.93 50.08
N VAL A 1179 22.83 33.36 48.82
CA VAL A 1179 22.89 34.76 48.42
C VAL A 1179 21.62 35.07 47.64
N THR A 1180 20.79 35.98 48.16
CA THR A 1180 19.61 36.49 47.47
C THR A 1180 19.82 37.95 47.07
N LEU A 1181 19.63 38.24 45.79
CA LEU A 1181 19.72 39.57 45.21
C LEU A 1181 18.37 39.92 44.60
N SER A 1182 17.82 41.09 44.92
CA SER A 1182 16.65 41.59 44.21
C SER A 1182 16.69 43.06 43.87
N THR A 1183 15.86 43.48 42.92
CA THR A 1183 15.75 44.88 42.51
C THR A 1183 14.61 45.60 43.23
N LEU A 1184 13.51 44.90 43.60
CA LEU A 1184 12.33 45.50 44.24
C LEU A 1184 11.99 44.91 45.61
N MET A 1185 11.69 43.61 45.68
CA MET A 1185 11.24 42.94 46.90
C MET A 1185 12.05 41.68 47.16
N ASN A 1186 12.54 41.52 48.38
CA ASN A 1186 13.27 40.33 48.82
C ASN A 1186 12.72 39.86 50.16
N ASN A 1187 12.17 38.65 50.17
CA ASN A 1187 11.81 37.93 51.38
C ASN A 1187 12.72 36.72 51.49
N THR A 1188 13.66 36.74 52.44
CA THR A 1188 14.55 35.62 52.76
C THR A 1188 14.34 35.25 54.22
N THR A 1189 13.51 34.25 54.50
CA THR A 1189 13.05 33.93 55.86
C THR A 1189 13.12 32.43 56.18
N THR A 1190 13.21 32.09 57.47
CA THR A 1190 13.12 30.70 57.99
C THR A 1190 14.05 29.66 57.36
N ASN A 1191 15.17 30.06 56.76
CA ASN A 1191 16.16 29.15 56.17
C ASN A 1191 17.20 28.66 57.19
N GLN A 1192 17.83 27.52 56.91
CA GLN A 1192 18.91 26.94 57.73
C GLN A 1192 20.17 26.70 56.88
N GLY A 1193 21.27 27.37 57.21
CA GLY A 1193 22.57 27.22 56.52
C GLY A 1193 23.68 26.74 57.45
N ASP A 1194 24.65 25.99 56.91
CA ASP A 1194 25.89 25.73 57.66
C ASP A 1194 26.78 26.98 57.71
N HIS A 1195 26.71 27.84 56.70
CA HIS A 1195 27.46 29.10 56.59
C HIS A 1195 26.52 30.31 56.33
N CYS A 1196 27.10 31.46 56.04
CA CYS A 1196 26.38 32.74 55.92
C CYS A 1196 25.22 32.70 54.91
N ILE A 1197 24.13 33.36 55.29
CA ILE A 1197 22.99 33.69 54.41
C ILE A 1197 22.98 35.21 54.23
N PHE A 1198 22.98 35.66 52.99
CA PHE A 1198 22.96 37.07 52.62
C PHE A 1198 21.72 37.39 51.80
N ALA A 1199 21.08 38.53 52.10
CA ALA A 1199 19.96 39.07 51.34
C ALA A 1199 20.17 40.55 51.06
N ILE A 1200 20.03 40.97 49.80
CA ILE A 1200 20.36 42.31 49.34
C ILE A 1200 19.27 42.82 48.38
N ASN A 1201 18.87 44.08 48.54
CA ASN A 1201 18.09 44.85 47.56
C ASN A 1201 19.03 45.83 46.84
N ALA A 1202 19.20 45.70 45.53
CA ALA A 1202 20.17 46.46 44.74
C ALA A 1202 19.77 47.93 44.51
N PHE A 1203 18.47 48.24 44.39
CA PHE A 1203 17.97 49.61 44.23
C PHE A 1203 17.36 50.13 45.54
N ASN A 1204 18.22 50.42 46.53
CA ASN A 1204 17.79 51.14 47.74
C ASN A 1204 17.50 52.62 47.42
N ALA A 1205 16.37 52.91 46.77
CA ALA A 1205 15.76 54.25 46.81
C ALA A 1205 14.87 54.35 48.05
N ILE A 1206 14.72 55.58 48.59
CA ILE A 1206 14.07 55.96 49.87
C ILE A 1206 12.59 55.49 49.99
N ALA A 1207 12.00 54.90 48.94
CA ALA A 1207 10.61 54.39 48.90
C ALA A 1207 10.48 52.88 48.62
N SER A 1208 11.56 52.10 48.68
CA SER A 1208 11.50 50.64 48.47
C SER A 1208 10.98 49.91 49.73
N PRO A 1209 10.16 48.86 49.61
CA PRO A 1209 9.74 48.05 50.76
C PRO A 1209 10.95 47.50 51.54
N ALA A 1210 10.83 47.40 52.87
CA ALA A 1210 11.89 46.83 53.69
C ALA A 1210 12.20 45.39 53.29
N LEU A 1211 13.50 45.06 53.22
CA LEU A 1211 13.98 43.69 53.13
C LEU A 1211 13.40 42.86 54.29
N LEU A 1212 12.73 41.74 54.00
CA LEU A 1212 12.26 40.83 55.04
C LEU A 1212 13.30 39.73 55.27
N PHE A 1213 14.10 39.89 56.33
CA PHE A 1213 15.15 38.95 56.72
C PHE A 1213 14.94 38.49 58.17
N ALA A 1214 14.16 37.42 58.36
CA ALA A 1214 13.74 36.97 59.68
C ALA A 1214 13.74 35.44 59.83
N GLY A 1215 14.11 34.94 61.01
CA GLY A 1215 14.03 33.51 61.36
C GLY A 1215 15.08 32.61 60.68
N ASN A 1216 16.06 33.15 59.96
CA ASN A 1216 17.15 32.37 59.37
C ASN A 1216 18.15 31.92 60.46
N GLN A 1217 18.65 30.69 60.37
CA GLN A 1217 19.61 30.09 61.29
C GLN A 1217 20.90 29.72 60.55
N VAL A 1218 22.05 30.07 61.12
CA VAL A 1218 23.37 29.79 60.56
C VAL A 1218 24.25 29.12 61.61
N LEU A 1219 24.90 28.00 61.28
CA LEU A 1219 25.79 27.28 62.21
C LEU A 1219 27.15 27.98 62.38
N ASP A 1220 27.88 28.23 61.29
CA ASP A 1220 29.16 28.96 61.31
C ASP A 1220 28.98 30.43 60.91
N THR A 1221 29.12 31.33 61.88
CA THR A 1221 28.99 32.78 61.69
C THR A 1221 30.33 33.52 61.60
N THR A 1222 31.45 32.79 61.56
CA THR A 1222 32.81 33.36 61.69
C THR A 1222 33.15 34.29 60.53
N PHE A 1223 32.77 33.92 59.31
CA PHE A 1223 32.98 34.74 58.11
C PHE A 1223 32.01 35.93 58.04
N CYS A 1224 30.73 35.73 58.41
CA CYS A 1224 29.69 36.76 58.28
C CYS A 1224 30.00 38.00 59.14
N LYS A 1225 30.52 37.77 60.35
CA LYS A 1225 30.88 38.83 61.30
C LYS A 1225 32.06 39.70 60.84
N LYS A 1226 32.91 39.20 59.93
CA LYS A 1226 34.08 39.95 59.41
C LYS A 1226 33.74 40.85 58.22
N LEU A 1227 32.76 40.49 57.40
CA LEU A 1227 32.32 41.27 56.24
C LEU A 1227 31.47 42.48 56.63
N PHE A 1228 30.68 42.36 57.71
CA PHE A 1228 29.87 43.45 58.25
C PHE A 1228 30.10 43.57 59.76
N PRO A 1229 31.23 44.17 60.19
CA PRO A 1229 31.42 44.52 61.59
C PRO A 1229 30.44 45.65 61.93
N SER A 1230 29.38 45.32 62.67
CA SER A 1230 28.36 46.23 63.21
C SER A 1230 27.53 47.03 62.20
N THR A 1231 26.35 46.51 61.87
CA THR A 1231 25.10 47.28 62.02
C THR A 1231 24.05 46.34 62.61
N GLN A 1232 23.50 46.72 63.76
CA GLN A 1232 22.26 46.14 64.27
C GLN A 1232 21.16 46.49 63.26
N ASP A 1233 20.63 45.46 62.60
CA ASP A 1233 19.23 45.21 62.23
C ASP A 1233 19.17 44.29 61.01
#